data_AF-A0A517SQ49-F1
#
_entry.id   AF-A0A517SQ49-F1
#
_cell.length_a   1.000
_cell.length_b   1.000
_cell.length_c   1.000
_cell.angle_alpha   90.00
_cell.angle_beta   90.00
_cell.angle_gamma   90.00
#
_symmetry.space_group_name_H-M   'P 1'
#
loop_
_entity.id
_entity.type
_entity.pdbx_description
1 polymer ?
#
loop_
_entity_poly.entity_id
_entity_poly.type
_entity_poly.pdbx_seq_one_letter_code
_entity_poly.pdbx_strand_id
1 'polypeptide(L)'
;MRLTPFRHPKRRKRQASTACRGLRLERLQERQLLAADVPFGATPLDTGEFMLGSVTVTPVFFESNGEIDPSTENWTEPEIQATLEKIQDSLDWWSDLLANQTDQHALEFVIDSTFAESPVETPYEPINRTSDNFQNYVGHWMTDLGYAETGTLDRAIRSFNDDQRQLHETDWAFTMVVVDSSNDADGLFPSGGFRGAFAFAGGMFSVVPSERPTSTFTHETGHIFWARDEYQGAGNYTDQRGYYNAQNINAWDNPTPNFIPAVSIMGGQSEAIEAFALGETNDGTLALIGWQDSDGDGIFDVLDVPLNLDIAGSYSPEQDSFRLEGSATVQTLPNQNSAGTQSDLTTNRVTGLEYRIDGGQWVRLLTSDDYQVQFDIEIPASDPSQMIEVRALSNLNGVTSPIVGGLMIDGLYSGTGGGVIFLDANENGVRDASEKLLPAASMRILNQDQTELTANTVVAAELPISRVALRSDLRFSAVGELILSSVTVGSIPVPASQQRFENYNFLTSQYSNTWASDEQLQVWANQPTGKVTVGVTGVDTAWLGDDSGSYARVAAFNDQDELIARETVWVPAGESQSVVVEDQDGQITKVLISGHAETEIMIDSVQFGGLSQEVSQAQATFSTDRLGEGEYVLDVVPTNFIYQINPDAARFSISQDGDGASLVGGTVLIPAQIGDSPRHNPLTPTDVNQNGSITVGDAIVVINDLAKNGSRTLTADQLEGPAIDVNNDGKITPFDAISVINQLVRQMSEPENVPAAAMTLNADNVAESEQVVLGTSAITTAATSTKATAATAAPLQTPLTINGAAEGEDLRRRLNTGEPDELTNRTPSDGSISFPKFSPKSESSDQSRHDRYPDNPNKDQSSAELWPGSPGKGHRALENTPWNHPKLVDQLFNEEA
;
A
#
# COMPACT_ATOMS: atom_id res chain seq x y z
N MET A 1 -57.23 -31.62 46.67
CA MET A 1 -58.42 -32.50 46.67
C MET A 1 -58.89 -32.64 45.22
N ARG A 2 -59.25 -33.86 44.75
CA ARG A 2 -59.87 -34.29 43.46
C ARG A 2 -60.34 -33.20 42.45
N LEU A 3 -60.33 -33.36 41.12
CA LEU A 3 -59.98 -34.42 40.16
C LEU A 3 -59.93 -33.82 38.72
N THR A 4 -59.31 -34.53 37.75
CA THR A 4 -59.38 -34.31 36.28
C THR A 4 -60.72 -34.82 35.66
N PRO A 5 -60.96 -34.99 34.32
CA PRO A 5 -60.26 -34.57 33.07
C PRO A 5 -61.19 -34.02 31.92
N PHE A 6 -60.62 -33.79 30.71
CA PHE A 6 -61.08 -34.27 29.35
C PHE A 6 -61.30 -33.30 28.14
N ARG A 7 -60.51 -33.58 27.07
CA ARG A 7 -60.79 -33.64 25.59
C ARG A 7 -61.25 -32.44 24.71
N HIS A 8 -60.36 -32.09 23.75
CA HIS A 8 -60.51 -31.80 22.30
C HIS A 8 -61.89 -31.52 21.64
N PRO A 9 -61.91 -30.64 20.60
CA PRO A 9 -62.02 -31.15 19.21
C PRO A 9 -61.19 -30.41 18.12
N LYS A 10 -61.26 -30.91 16.86
CA LYS A 10 -60.56 -30.42 15.63
C LYS A 10 -61.52 -29.66 14.68
N ARG A 11 -61.04 -28.65 13.90
CA ARG A 11 -61.00 -28.65 12.39
C ARG A 11 -60.71 -27.29 11.69
N ARG A 12 -59.86 -27.39 10.64
CA ARG A 12 -59.53 -26.48 9.52
C ARG A 12 -60.62 -25.55 8.94
N LYS A 13 -60.18 -24.40 8.38
CA LYS A 13 -60.26 -24.06 6.92
C LYS A 13 -59.31 -22.91 6.49
N ARG A 14 -58.85 -22.94 5.22
CA ARG A 14 -58.13 -21.86 4.47
C ARG A 14 -59.18 -20.86 3.86
N GLN A 15 -58.89 -19.72 3.22
CA GLN A 15 -57.72 -19.28 2.42
C GLN A 15 -57.78 -17.76 2.06
N ALA A 16 -56.61 -17.09 1.90
CA ALA A 16 -56.32 -15.91 1.05
C ALA A 16 -57.11 -14.57 1.19
N SER A 17 -56.59 -13.37 0.90
CA SER A 17 -55.21 -12.83 0.73
C SER A 17 -55.25 -11.31 0.46
N THR A 18 -54.37 -10.48 1.07
CA THR A 18 -53.65 -9.38 0.38
C THR A 18 -52.58 -8.71 1.26
N ALA A 19 -51.50 -8.28 0.59
CA ALA A 19 -50.28 -7.61 1.03
C ALA A 19 -50.21 -6.85 2.37
N CYS A 20 -49.16 -7.15 3.14
CA CYS A 20 -48.28 -6.12 3.70
C CYS A 20 -46.81 -6.59 3.62
N ARG A 21 -45.87 -5.62 3.58
CA ARG A 21 -44.45 -5.86 3.28
C ARG A 21 -43.75 -6.58 4.44
N GLY A 22 -42.87 -7.52 4.11
CA GLY A 22 -41.88 -8.02 5.07
C GLY A 22 -40.69 -7.06 5.14
N LEU A 23 -40.36 -6.61 6.34
CA LEU A 23 -38.99 -6.24 6.71
C LEU A 23 -38.33 -7.59 7.09
N ARG A 24 -37.44 -8.12 6.26
CA ARG A 24 -36.01 -7.81 6.27
C ARG A 24 -35.45 -7.89 7.69
N LEU A 25 -34.88 -9.06 8.01
CA LEU A 25 -33.74 -9.12 8.91
C LEU A 25 -32.65 -8.27 8.27
N GLU A 26 -32.30 -7.17 8.91
CA GLU A 26 -31.06 -6.47 8.59
C GLU A 26 -29.91 -7.33 9.10
N ARG A 27 -29.05 -7.73 8.16
CA ARG A 27 -27.73 -8.29 8.44
C ARG A 27 -27.01 -7.24 9.29
N LEU A 28 -26.54 -7.63 10.48
CA LEU A 28 -25.60 -6.77 11.21
C LEU A 28 -24.42 -6.52 10.26
N GLN A 29 -24.19 -5.25 9.92
CA GLN A 29 -23.07 -4.85 9.08
C GLN A 29 -21.76 -5.17 9.79
N GLU A 30 -20.68 -5.39 9.02
CA GLU A 30 -19.34 -5.49 9.59
C GLU A 30 -19.12 -4.33 10.56
N ARG A 31 -18.72 -4.68 11.79
CA ARG A 31 -18.06 -3.72 12.65
C ARG A 31 -16.58 -3.78 12.30
N GLN A 32 -16.17 -2.94 11.35
CA GLN A 32 -14.90 -2.22 11.53
C GLN A 32 -15.06 -1.36 12.80
N LEU A 33 -14.89 -2.02 13.96
CA LEU A 33 -14.55 -1.36 15.21
C LEU A 33 -13.05 -1.09 15.08
N LEU A 34 -12.72 0.14 14.65
CA LEU A 34 -11.40 0.78 14.80
C LEU A 34 -10.27 -0.23 15.07
N ALA A 35 -9.90 -1.00 14.03
CA ALA A 35 -8.63 -1.69 14.10
C ALA A 35 -7.57 -0.58 14.16
N ALA A 36 -6.61 -0.69 15.07
CA ALA A 36 -5.40 0.07 14.93
C ALA A 36 -4.77 -0.28 13.59
N ASP A 37 -4.30 0.74 12.86
CA ASP A 37 -3.57 0.51 11.62
C ASP A 37 -2.23 -0.14 11.95
N VAL A 38 -2.20 -1.48 11.94
CA VAL A 38 -0.95 -2.27 11.98
C VAL A 38 0.04 -1.75 10.93
N PRO A 39 1.36 -1.97 11.11
CA PRO A 39 2.39 -1.44 10.21
C PRO A 39 2.09 -1.77 8.75
N PHE A 40 2.36 -0.83 7.84
CA PHE A 40 2.03 -1.02 6.42
C PHE A 40 2.74 -2.26 5.88
N GLY A 41 1.98 -3.15 5.23
CA GLY A 41 2.47 -4.44 4.73
C GLY A 41 2.46 -5.59 5.75
N ALA A 42 2.11 -5.34 7.02
CA ALA A 42 2.09 -6.38 8.05
C ALA A 42 0.95 -7.38 7.84
N THR A 43 1.27 -8.65 8.06
CA THR A 43 0.32 -9.76 8.16
C THR A 43 0.14 -10.18 9.63
N PRO A 44 -0.87 -11.01 9.96
CA PRO A 44 -1.05 -11.58 11.30
C PRO A 44 0.13 -12.42 11.84
N LEU A 45 1.09 -12.79 10.99
CA LEU A 45 2.31 -13.47 11.43
C LEU A 45 3.44 -12.50 11.81
N ASP A 46 3.37 -11.25 11.39
CA ASP A 46 4.44 -10.25 11.49
C ASP A 46 4.33 -9.45 12.78
N THR A 47 4.57 -10.14 13.90
CA THR A 47 4.31 -9.62 15.25
C THR A 47 5.51 -8.93 15.91
N GLY A 48 6.70 -8.96 15.30
CA GLY A 48 7.87 -8.24 15.79
C GLY A 48 9.08 -8.40 14.87
N GLU A 49 9.12 -7.62 13.78
CA GLU A 49 10.19 -7.72 12.77
C GLU A 49 11.40 -6.82 13.04
N PHE A 50 11.22 -5.70 13.75
CA PHE A 50 12.27 -4.80 14.23
C PHE A 50 11.82 -4.05 15.47
N MET A 51 12.76 -3.65 16.34
CA MET A 51 12.47 -3.11 17.67
C MET A 51 12.26 -1.58 17.66
N LEU A 52 11.24 -1.08 16.95
CA LEU A 52 10.89 0.34 16.86
C LEU A 52 9.37 0.54 16.90
N GLY A 53 8.90 1.71 17.33
CA GLY A 53 7.48 2.01 17.47
C GLY A 53 6.91 1.50 18.79
N SER A 54 5.70 0.95 18.75
CA SER A 54 4.96 0.51 19.94
C SER A 54 4.85 -1.02 19.98
N VAL A 55 5.08 -1.61 21.16
CA VAL A 55 5.14 -3.06 21.35
C VAL A 55 4.27 -3.47 22.54
N THR A 56 3.25 -4.29 22.32
CA THR A 56 2.53 -4.94 23.42
C THR A 56 3.33 -6.14 23.95
N VAL A 57 3.57 -6.18 25.25
CA VAL A 57 4.17 -7.33 25.93
C VAL A 57 3.11 -7.96 26.81
N THR A 58 2.87 -9.27 26.66
CA THR A 58 1.95 -10.02 27.52
C THR A 58 2.72 -10.99 28.42
N PRO A 59 3.03 -10.62 29.68
CA PRO A 59 3.53 -11.56 30.67
C PRO A 59 2.47 -12.60 31.05
N VAL A 60 2.82 -13.88 30.95
CA VAL A 60 1.92 -15.01 31.22
C VAL A 60 2.57 -15.91 32.26
N PHE A 61 2.02 -15.91 33.47
CA PHE A 61 2.58 -16.68 34.58
C PHE A 61 1.78 -17.98 34.72
N PHE A 62 2.47 -19.10 34.88
CA PHE A 62 1.83 -20.42 35.03
C PHE A 62 1.87 -20.90 36.48
N GLU A 63 0.74 -21.42 36.98
CA GLU A 63 0.56 -21.92 38.35
C GLU A 63 0.18 -23.40 38.35
N SER A 64 0.92 -24.22 39.11
CA SER A 64 0.72 -25.67 39.16
C SER A 64 -0.47 -26.05 40.06
N ASN A 65 -1.53 -26.59 39.47
CA ASN A 65 -2.73 -27.01 40.22
C ASN A 65 -2.58 -28.37 40.93
N GLY A 66 -1.46 -29.07 40.71
CA GLY A 66 -1.15 -30.35 41.35
C GLY A 66 -1.76 -31.61 40.73
N GLU A 67 -2.40 -31.53 39.54
CA GLU A 67 -3.12 -32.67 38.94
C GLU A 67 -2.18 -33.75 38.35
N ILE A 68 -1.11 -33.38 37.65
CA ILE A 68 -0.14 -34.33 37.06
C ILE A 68 1.17 -34.32 37.84
N ASP A 69 1.80 -33.16 37.98
CA ASP A 69 2.99 -32.98 38.83
C ASP A 69 2.58 -32.37 40.18
N PRO A 70 3.27 -32.66 41.30
CA PRO A 70 3.02 -31.97 42.54
C PRO A 70 3.33 -30.48 42.41
N SER A 71 2.40 -29.63 42.85
CA SER A 71 2.65 -28.19 43.09
C SER A 71 3.74 -28.04 44.17
N THR A 72 4.89 -27.47 43.79
CA THR A 72 6.04 -27.16 44.67
C THR A 72 6.41 -25.69 44.65
N GLU A 73 6.11 -25.02 43.55
CA GLU A 73 6.20 -23.57 43.36
C GLU A 73 4.76 -23.02 43.38
N ASN A 74 4.54 -21.83 43.96
CA ASN A 74 3.21 -21.25 44.16
C ASN A 74 3.35 -19.74 44.18
N TRP A 75 2.83 -19.05 43.16
CA TRP A 75 2.95 -17.60 43.04
C TRP A 75 2.31 -16.88 44.23
N THR A 76 3.08 -16.04 44.92
CA THR A 76 2.54 -15.04 45.84
C THR A 76 2.52 -13.65 45.21
N GLU A 77 1.58 -12.80 45.65
CA GLU A 77 1.47 -11.40 45.17
C GLU A 77 2.81 -10.64 45.16
N PRO A 78 3.68 -10.70 46.21
CA PRO A 78 5.00 -10.07 46.15
C PRO A 78 5.94 -10.63 45.07
N GLU A 79 5.89 -11.93 44.76
CA GLU A 79 6.71 -12.54 43.70
C GLU A 79 6.19 -12.16 42.31
N ILE A 80 4.87 -12.09 42.14
CA ILE A 80 4.24 -11.60 40.91
C ILE A 80 4.69 -10.17 40.63
N GLN A 81 4.53 -9.26 41.61
CA GLN A 81 4.90 -7.85 41.46
C GLN A 81 6.41 -7.68 41.24
N ALA A 82 7.26 -8.39 42.00
CA ALA A 82 8.72 -8.32 41.80
C ALA A 82 9.16 -8.86 40.42
N THR A 83 8.41 -9.80 39.85
CA THR A 83 8.67 -10.31 38.49
C THR A 83 8.21 -9.32 37.43
N LEU A 84 7.04 -8.68 37.60
CA LEU A 84 6.58 -7.60 36.74
C LEU A 84 7.52 -6.38 36.79
N GLU A 85 8.08 -6.04 37.96
CA GLU A 85 9.14 -5.02 38.10
C GLU A 85 10.39 -5.39 37.28
N LYS A 86 10.86 -6.65 37.29
CA LYS A 86 11.96 -7.10 36.41
C LYS A 86 11.62 -6.95 34.92
N ILE A 87 10.38 -7.25 34.53
CA ILE A 87 9.95 -7.12 33.13
C ILE A 87 9.93 -5.64 32.73
N GLN A 88 9.40 -4.74 33.56
CA GLN A 88 9.44 -3.30 33.32
C GLN A 88 10.89 -2.78 33.20
N ASP A 89 11.74 -3.04 34.20
CA ASP A 89 13.16 -2.63 34.19
C ASP A 89 13.91 -3.13 32.94
N SER A 90 13.54 -4.31 32.43
CA SER A 90 14.11 -4.92 31.23
C SER A 90 13.68 -4.24 29.94
N LEU A 91 12.44 -3.76 29.87
CA LEU A 91 11.87 -3.10 28.69
C LEU A 91 12.26 -1.62 28.66
N ASP A 92 12.26 -0.96 29.82
CA ASP A 92 12.79 0.39 30.03
C ASP A 92 14.25 0.49 29.57
N TRP A 93 15.07 -0.54 29.82
CA TRP A 93 16.46 -0.59 29.35
C TRP A 93 16.62 -0.45 27.83
N TRP A 94 15.75 -1.10 27.05
CA TRP A 94 15.77 -1.00 25.58
C TRP A 94 15.27 0.38 25.11
N SER A 95 14.23 0.94 25.75
CA SER A 95 13.75 2.30 25.46
C SER A 95 14.79 3.38 25.81
N ASP A 96 15.46 3.27 26.96
CA ASP A 96 16.55 4.15 27.37
C ASP A 96 17.77 4.00 26.45
N LEU A 97 18.11 2.78 26.01
CA LEU A 97 19.17 2.56 25.03
C LEU A 97 18.86 3.29 23.71
N LEU A 98 17.65 3.15 23.17
CA LEU A 98 17.23 3.83 21.94
C LEU A 98 17.37 5.35 22.07
N ALA A 99 16.86 5.93 23.17
CA ALA A 99 16.91 7.37 23.43
C ALA A 99 18.34 7.92 23.58
N ASN A 100 19.33 7.05 23.84
CA ASN A 100 20.75 7.41 23.81
C ASN A 100 21.39 7.28 22.41
N GLN A 101 20.80 6.52 21.48
CA GLN A 101 21.25 6.41 20.09
C GLN A 101 20.73 7.58 19.24
N THR A 102 19.44 7.90 19.34
CA THR A 102 18.75 8.84 18.42
C THR A 102 17.54 9.51 19.08
N ASP A 103 17.21 10.73 18.65
CA ASP A 103 15.98 11.46 18.99
C ASP A 103 14.93 11.44 17.87
N GLN A 104 15.19 10.75 16.75
CA GLN A 104 14.26 10.60 15.63
C GLN A 104 13.27 9.45 15.80
N HIS A 105 13.64 8.43 16.59
CA HIS A 105 12.85 7.22 16.81
C HIS A 105 12.24 7.16 18.22
N ALA A 106 11.19 6.36 18.36
CA ALA A 106 10.56 6.02 19.64
C ALA A 106 10.44 4.50 19.77
N LEU A 107 10.50 4.03 21.02
CA LEU A 107 10.20 2.66 21.42
C LEU A 107 9.39 2.71 22.72
N GLU A 108 8.12 2.30 22.65
CA GLU A 108 7.20 2.25 23.79
C GLU A 108 6.71 0.82 24.00
N PHE A 109 6.79 0.32 25.23
CA PHE A 109 6.28 -0.99 25.61
C PHE A 109 4.99 -0.85 26.43
N VAL A 110 3.92 -1.52 25.97
CA VAL A 110 2.63 -1.61 26.67
C VAL A 110 2.53 -2.99 27.31
N ILE A 111 2.58 -3.06 28.64
CA ILE A 111 2.50 -4.34 29.37
C ILE A 111 1.04 -4.69 29.68
N ASP A 112 0.54 -5.79 29.13
CA ASP A 112 -0.72 -6.41 29.57
C ASP A 112 -0.44 -7.44 30.68
N SER A 113 -0.60 -7.00 31.93
CA SER A 113 -0.39 -7.84 33.12
C SER A 113 -1.52 -8.85 33.39
N THR A 114 -2.57 -8.93 32.56
CA THR A 114 -3.78 -9.72 32.85
C THR A 114 -3.49 -11.18 33.17
N PHE A 115 -2.57 -11.83 32.43
CA PHE A 115 -2.20 -13.24 32.63
C PHE A 115 -1.05 -13.46 33.64
N ALA A 116 -0.51 -12.38 34.22
CA ALA A 116 0.45 -12.42 35.31
C ALA A 116 -0.22 -12.15 36.67
N GLU A 117 -1.12 -11.17 36.76
CA GLU A 117 -1.94 -10.88 37.93
C GLU A 117 -3.03 -11.94 38.18
N SER A 118 -3.36 -12.74 37.16
CA SER A 118 -4.18 -13.94 37.27
C SER A 118 -3.48 -15.11 36.58
N PRO A 119 -2.51 -15.77 37.26
CA PRO A 119 -1.74 -16.87 36.69
C PRO A 119 -2.60 -17.98 36.09
N VAL A 120 -2.16 -18.50 34.96
CA VAL A 120 -2.82 -19.56 34.21
C VAL A 120 -2.63 -20.90 34.92
N GLU A 121 -3.72 -21.51 35.38
CA GLU A 121 -3.68 -22.85 35.99
C GLU A 121 -3.20 -23.90 34.97
N THR A 122 -2.22 -24.70 35.37
CA THR A 122 -1.67 -25.83 34.60
C THR A 122 -1.62 -27.10 35.45
N PRO A 123 -1.83 -28.30 34.89
CA PRO A 123 -1.67 -29.56 35.62
C PRO A 123 -0.20 -29.94 35.86
N TYR A 124 0.74 -29.22 35.23
CA TYR A 124 2.18 -29.43 35.30
C TYR A 124 2.87 -28.42 36.21
N GLU A 125 3.98 -28.83 36.81
CA GLU A 125 4.90 -27.98 37.56
C GLU A 125 6.08 -27.61 36.64
N PRO A 126 6.08 -26.45 35.96
CA PRO A 126 6.89 -26.28 34.75
C PRO A 126 8.39 -26.31 35.02
N ILE A 127 8.86 -25.76 36.15
CA ILE A 127 10.30 -25.76 36.50
C ILE A 127 10.84 -27.17 36.77
N ASN A 128 10.00 -28.08 37.25
CA ASN A 128 10.38 -29.47 37.52
C ASN A 128 10.50 -30.33 36.23
N ARG A 129 10.27 -29.74 35.05
CA ARG A 129 10.38 -30.39 33.74
C ARG A 129 11.47 -29.73 32.88
N THR A 130 12.05 -30.48 31.95
CA THR A 130 12.98 -29.91 30.95
C THR A 130 12.23 -28.90 30.09
N SER A 131 12.91 -27.82 29.66
CA SER A 131 12.38 -26.72 28.84
C SER A 131 11.42 -27.16 27.72
N ASP A 132 11.80 -28.22 27.00
CA ASP A 132 11.09 -28.78 25.82
C ASP A 132 9.64 -29.17 26.10
N ASN A 133 9.24 -29.24 27.37
CA ASN A 133 7.86 -29.51 27.78
C ASN A 133 6.95 -28.27 27.74
N PHE A 134 7.44 -27.09 27.31
CA PHE A 134 6.66 -25.84 27.22
C PHE A 134 5.33 -26.00 26.46
N GLN A 135 5.34 -26.82 25.39
CA GLN A 135 4.17 -27.11 24.57
C GLN A 135 2.99 -27.70 25.36
N ASN A 136 3.24 -28.33 26.52
CA ASN A 136 2.19 -28.97 27.32
C ASN A 136 1.33 -27.96 28.09
N TYR A 137 1.89 -26.82 28.52
CA TYR A 137 1.16 -25.78 29.26
C TYR A 137 0.82 -24.57 28.37
N VAL A 138 1.77 -24.07 27.58
CA VAL A 138 1.50 -22.98 26.61
C VAL A 138 0.50 -23.44 25.55
N GLY A 139 0.62 -24.67 25.05
CA GLY A 139 -0.31 -25.23 24.08
C GLY A 139 -1.70 -25.57 24.64
N HIS A 140 -1.82 -25.81 25.94
CA HIS A 140 -3.12 -25.97 26.62
C HIS A 140 -3.79 -24.61 26.78
N TRP A 141 -3.06 -23.59 27.26
CA TRP A 141 -3.54 -22.22 27.36
C TRP A 141 -4.03 -21.66 26.01
N MET A 142 -3.28 -21.87 24.92
CA MET A 142 -3.73 -21.53 23.55
C MET A 142 -5.00 -22.28 23.13
N THR A 143 -5.19 -23.52 23.60
CA THR A 143 -6.41 -24.31 23.34
C THR A 143 -7.61 -23.74 24.10
N ASP A 144 -7.41 -23.34 25.36
CA ASP A 144 -8.45 -22.75 26.21
C ASP A 144 -8.90 -21.36 25.73
N LEU A 145 -7.97 -20.58 25.16
CA LEU A 145 -8.28 -19.31 24.50
C LEU A 145 -8.98 -19.45 23.14
N GLY A 146 -8.96 -20.64 22.54
CA GLY A 146 -9.68 -20.96 21.29
C GLY A 146 -8.82 -21.04 20.03
N TYR A 147 -7.50 -20.84 20.10
CA TYR A 147 -6.58 -20.92 18.97
C TYR A 147 -6.25 -22.37 18.52
N ALA A 148 -7.00 -23.37 19.00
CA ALA A 148 -6.78 -24.80 18.74
C ALA A 148 -6.81 -25.20 17.25
N GLU A 149 -7.52 -24.44 16.41
CA GLU A 149 -7.73 -24.76 14.99
C GLU A 149 -6.65 -24.19 14.06
N THR A 150 -5.66 -23.43 14.57
CA THR A 150 -4.63 -22.78 13.73
C THR A 150 -3.60 -23.74 13.10
N GLY A 151 -3.55 -24.98 13.59
CA GLY A 151 -2.72 -26.08 13.05
C GLY A 151 -1.31 -26.21 13.67
N THR A 152 -0.71 -25.13 14.18
CA THR A 152 0.55 -25.17 14.94
C THR A 152 0.52 -24.22 16.14
N LEU A 153 1.32 -24.51 17.17
CA LEU A 153 1.47 -23.63 18.33
C LEU A 153 2.05 -22.25 17.95
N ASP A 154 2.96 -22.23 16.98
CA ASP A 154 3.62 -21.03 16.43
C ASP A 154 2.58 -20.07 15.86
N ARG A 155 1.62 -20.60 15.08
CA ARG A 155 0.48 -19.83 14.55
C ARG A 155 -0.47 -19.41 15.66
N ALA A 156 -0.78 -20.30 16.61
CA ALA A 156 -1.65 -19.97 17.74
C ALA A 156 -1.12 -18.77 18.54
N ILE A 157 0.19 -18.75 18.85
CA ILE A 157 0.82 -17.65 19.59
C ILE A 157 0.94 -16.39 18.73
N ARG A 158 1.25 -16.50 17.44
CA ARG A 158 1.27 -15.33 16.53
C ARG A 158 -0.12 -14.71 16.37
N SER A 159 -1.17 -15.51 16.18
CA SER A 159 -2.56 -15.03 16.18
C SER A 159 -2.96 -14.38 17.50
N PHE A 160 -2.58 -14.97 18.64
CA PHE A 160 -2.81 -14.35 19.94
C PHE A 160 -2.10 -12.99 20.07
N ASN A 161 -0.82 -12.91 19.69
CA ASN A 161 -0.06 -11.66 19.72
C ASN A 161 -0.64 -10.62 18.73
N ASP A 162 -1.11 -11.04 17.56
CA ASP A 162 -1.79 -10.18 16.59
C ASP A 162 -3.08 -9.57 17.18
N ASP A 163 -3.89 -10.39 17.85
CA ASP A 163 -5.05 -9.93 18.62
C ASP A 163 -4.65 -8.98 19.77
N GLN A 164 -3.51 -9.21 20.43
CA GLN A 164 -2.99 -8.32 21.48
C GLN A 164 -2.58 -6.95 20.94
N ARG A 165 -1.80 -6.87 19.85
CA ARG A 165 -1.43 -5.56 19.28
C ARG A 165 -2.64 -4.78 18.79
N GLN A 166 -3.63 -5.47 18.23
CA GLN A 166 -4.89 -4.83 17.80
C GLN A 166 -5.73 -4.35 18.99
N LEU A 167 -5.73 -5.09 20.11
CA LEU A 167 -6.43 -4.71 21.35
C LEU A 167 -5.84 -3.47 22.02
N HIS A 168 -4.51 -3.34 22.01
CA HIS A 168 -3.76 -2.27 22.68
C HIS A 168 -3.30 -1.14 21.75
N GLU A 169 -3.69 -1.20 20.48
CA GLU A 169 -3.37 -0.23 19.43
C GLU A 169 -1.85 -0.06 19.17
N THR A 170 -1.08 -1.15 19.20
CA THR A 170 0.38 -1.15 18.99
C THR A 170 0.83 -1.71 17.62
N ASP A 171 2.07 -1.41 17.21
CA ASP A 171 2.67 -1.91 15.96
C ASP A 171 2.97 -3.42 16.04
N TRP A 172 3.54 -3.83 17.17
CA TRP A 172 4.07 -5.17 17.43
C TRP A 172 3.47 -5.77 18.70
N ALA A 173 3.63 -7.08 18.89
CA ALA A 173 3.33 -7.75 20.15
C ALA A 173 4.13 -9.04 20.34
N PHE A 174 4.44 -9.38 21.59
CA PHE A 174 4.96 -10.71 21.94
C PHE A 174 4.52 -11.17 23.33
N THR A 175 4.58 -12.48 23.55
CA THR A 175 4.26 -13.10 24.84
C THR A 175 5.54 -13.38 25.65
N MET A 176 5.54 -13.09 26.94
CA MET A 176 6.65 -13.41 27.85
C MET A 176 6.18 -14.44 28.88
N VAL A 177 6.47 -15.72 28.64
CA VAL A 177 6.08 -16.82 29.53
C VAL A 177 7.01 -16.87 30.73
N VAL A 178 6.46 -16.75 31.94
CA VAL A 178 7.25 -16.88 33.17
C VAL A 178 6.85 -18.13 33.95
N VAL A 179 7.87 -18.88 34.34
CA VAL A 179 7.77 -20.09 35.15
C VAL A 179 8.23 -19.76 36.56
N ASP A 180 7.43 -20.08 37.59
CA ASP A 180 7.89 -19.91 38.96
C ASP A 180 9.08 -20.85 39.25
N SER A 181 10.10 -20.31 39.90
CA SER A 181 11.30 -21.02 40.36
C SER A 181 11.76 -20.50 41.73
N SER A 182 10.86 -19.86 42.50
CA SER A 182 11.12 -19.20 43.79
C SER A 182 11.66 -20.14 44.88
N ASN A 183 11.34 -21.43 44.78
CA ASN A 183 11.72 -22.51 45.68
C ASN A 183 12.53 -23.62 44.97
N ASP A 184 12.98 -23.38 43.72
CA ASP A 184 13.99 -24.21 43.07
C ASP A 184 15.42 -23.94 43.59
N ALA A 185 16.30 -24.94 43.48
CA ALA A 185 17.63 -24.92 44.09
C ALA A 185 18.72 -24.20 43.26
N ASP A 186 18.59 -24.11 41.94
CA ASP A 186 19.51 -23.35 41.09
C ASP A 186 18.85 -22.32 40.14
N GLY A 187 17.51 -22.21 40.14
CA GLY A 187 16.74 -21.27 39.34
C GLY A 187 16.78 -21.61 37.86
N LEU A 188 16.85 -22.91 37.53
CA LEU A 188 17.13 -23.42 36.19
C LEU A 188 16.31 -24.68 35.90
N PHE A 189 15.91 -24.85 34.64
CA PHE A 189 15.29 -26.09 34.19
C PHE A 189 16.26 -27.30 34.33
N PRO A 190 15.71 -28.50 34.64
CA PRO A 190 16.41 -29.77 34.57
C PRO A 190 17.14 -29.99 33.24
N SER A 191 18.28 -30.67 33.30
CA SER A 191 19.08 -31.01 32.12
C SER A 191 18.30 -31.88 31.13
N GLY A 192 18.27 -31.46 29.87
CA GLY A 192 17.59 -32.16 28.79
C GLY A 192 17.15 -31.24 27.64
N GLY A 193 17.19 -29.92 27.86
CA GLY A 193 17.09 -28.84 26.88
C GLY A 193 17.74 -27.57 27.44
N PHE A 194 17.29 -26.39 27.00
CA PHE A 194 17.72 -25.09 27.54
C PHE A 194 17.50 -25.01 29.05
N ARG A 195 18.56 -24.68 29.80
CA ARG A 195 18.51 -24.65 31.28
C ARG A 195 18.10 -23.31 31.85
N GLY A 196 18.41 -22.21 31.18
CA GLY A 196 18.17 -20.86 31.66
C GLY A 196 16.81 -20.35 31.19
N ALA A 197 16.86 -19.40 30.28
CA ALA A 197 15.71 -18.97 29.48
C ALA A 197 15.97 -19.30 28.01
N PHE A 198 14.98 -19.06 27.16
CA PHE A 198 15.07 -19.17 25.70
C PHE A 198 13.92 -18.40 25.04
N ALA A 199 14.10 -18.01 23.78
CA ALA A 199 13.12 -17.26 23.00
C ALA A 199 12.95 -17.77 21.57
N PHE A 200 11.76 -17.57 21.03
CA PHE A 200 11.42 -17.76 19.62
C PHE A 200 11.24 -16.39 18.96
N ALA A 201 12.07 -16.14 17.95
CA ALA A 201 12.22 -14.84 17.30
C ALA A 201 11.03 -14.42 16.40
N GLY A 202 11.04 -13.16 16.01
CA GLY A 202 10.04 -12.53 15.14
C GLY A 202 8.74 -12.22 15.88
N GLY A 203 8.80 -11.69 17.11
CA GLY A 203 7.59 -11.35 17.87
C GLY A 203 6.78 -12.54 18.39
N MET A 204 7.40 -13.71 18.62
CA MET A 204 6.66 -14.91 19.05
C MET A 204 6.53 -14.97 20.58
N PHE A 205 7.46 -15.63 21.28
CA PHE A 205 7.47 -15.66 22.75
C PHE A 205 8.82 -16.06 23.32
N SER A 206 9.06 -15.69 24.59
CA SER A 206 10.16 -16.22 25.40
C SER A 206 9.65 -17.00 26.62
N VAL A 207 10.51 -17.83 27.19
CA VAL A 207 10.25 -18.61 28.41
C VAL A 207 11.37 -18.36 29.42
N VAL A 208 11.02 -17.80 30.58
CA VAL A 208 11.99 -17.34 31.59
C VAL A 208 11.61 -17.85 32.99
N PRO A 209 12.52 -18.49 33.75
CA PRO A 209 12.29 -18.75 35.18
C PRO A 209 12.26 -17.46 36.02
N SER A 210 11.39 -17.37 37.02
CA SER A 210 11.12 -16.15 37.79
C SER A 210 12.35 -15.61 38.52
N GLU A 211 13.25 -16.47 39.00
CA GLU A 211 14.47 -16.08 39.73
C GLU A 211 15.64 -15.64 38.83
N ARG A 212 15.47 -15.61 37.50
CA ARG A 212 16.48 -15.05 36.60
C ARG A 212 16.71 -13.55 36.87
N PRO A 213 17.93 -13.02 36.64
CA PRO A 213 18.21 -11.58 36.76
C PRO A 213 17.53 -10.81 35.63
N THR A 214 17.26 -9.52 35.85
CA THR A 214 16.66 -8.60 34.84
C THR A 214 17.38 -8.67 33.49
N SER A 215 18.72 -8.72 33.49
CA SER A 215 19.52 -8.83 32.26
C SER A 215 19.22 -10.08 31.42
N THR A 216 18.67 -11.16 32.00
CA THR A 216 18.17 -12.30 31.21
C THR A 216 16.86 -11.94 30.50
N PHE A 217 15.92 -11.26 31.15
CA PHE A 217 14.70 -10.78 30.46
C PHE A 217 15.05 -9.81 29.31
N THR A 218 16.07 -8.97 29.51
CA THR A 218 16.55 -8.01 28.49
C THR A 218 17.19 -8.71 27.30
N HIS A 219 18.01 -9.73 27.57
CA HIS A 219 18.61 -10.63 26.58
C HIS A 219 17.55 -11.38 25.75
N GLU A 220 16.59 -12.05 26.40
CA GLU A 220 15.51 -12.75 25.67
C GLU A 220 14.66 -11.78 24.83
N THR A 221 14.47 -10.53 25.27
CA THR A 221 13.78 -9.49 24.50
C THR A 221 14.53 -9.14 23.21
N GLY A 222 15.87 -9.19 23.21
CA GLY A 222 16.67 -9.05 21.99
C GLY A 222 16.37 -10.15 20.96
N HIS A 223 16.28 -11.41 21.40
CA HIS A 223 15.94 -12.53 20.53
C HIS A 223 14.54 -12.42 19.90
N ILE A 224 13.56 -11.86 20.62
CA ILE A 224 12.22 -11.60 20.05
C ILE A 224 12.32 -10.79 18.76
N PHE A 225 13.26 -9.85 18.68
CA PHE A 225 13.56 -9.05 17.50
C PHE A 225 14.83 -9.54 16.78
N TRP A 226 14.98 -10.85 16.64
CA TRP A 226 15.98 -11.50 15.78
C TRP A 226 17.45 -11.44 16.22
N ALA A 227 17.79 -10.84 17.36
CA ALA A 227 19.15 -10.86 17.87
C ALA A 227 19.67 -12.30 18.06
N ARG A 228 20.97 -12.49 17.91
CA ARG A 228 21.65 -13.78 18.03
C ARG A 228 22.57 -13.78 19.23
N ASP A 229 22.75 -14.96 19.82
CA ASP A 229 23.73 -15.17 20.87
C ASP A 229 25.15 -14.95 20.37
N GLU A 230 25.98 -14.34 21.21
CA GLU A 230 27.35 -13.98 20.87
C GLU A 230 28.39 -14.82 21.62
N TYR A 231 27.96 -15.71 22.53
CA TYR A 231 28.83 -16.52 23.39
C TYR A 231 29.05 -17.96 22.90
N GLN A 232 30.10 -18.60 23.44
CA GLN A 232 30.51 -19.94 23.03
C GLN A 232 29.46 -21.01 23.33
N GLY A 233 29.04 -21.73 22.28
CA GLY A 233 28.10 -22.85 22.36
C GLY A 233 26.66 -22.51 22.00
N ALA A 234 26.42 -21.29 21.51
CA ALA A 234 25.16 -20.87 20.89
C ALA A 234 25.46 -20.29 19.49
N GLY A 235 25.11 -19.02 19.24
CA GLY A 235 25.33 -18.37 17.95
C GLY A 235 26.80 -18.30 17.51
N ASN A 236 27.00 -18.16 16.20
CA ASN A 236 28.30 -18.12 15.55
C ASN A 236 28.40 -16.95 14.55
N TYR A 237 29.63 -16.62 14.16
CA TYR A 237 29.94 -15.49 13.27
C TYR A 237 29.27 -15.56 11.90
N THR A 238 28.95 -16.75 11.38
CA THR A 238 28.31 -16.90 10.07
C THR A 238 26.78 -16.83 10.11
N ASP A 239 26.18 -16.75 11.30
CA ASP A 239 24.73 -16.57 11.42
C ASP A 239 24.30 -15.20 10.92
N GLN A 240 23.15 -15.17 10.23
CA GLN A 240 22.51 -13.96 9.73
C GLN A 240 21.01 -13.98 10.04
N ARG A 241 20.44 -12.86 10.49
CA ARG A 241 19.04 -12.69 10.89
C ARG A 241 18.63 -11.21 10.84
N GLY A 242 17.37 -10.91 11.16
CA GLY A 242 16.87 -9.54 11.25
C GLY A 242 16.54 -8.95 9.88
N TYR A 243 15.91 -7.78 9.88
CA TYR A 243 15.32 -7.16 8.68
C TYR A 243 16.33 -7.00 7.52
N TYR A 244 17.58 -6.65 7.84
CA TYR A 244 18.68 -6.48 6.87
C TYR A 244 19.44 -7.77 6.55
N ASN A 245 19.05 -8.91 7.14
CA ASN A 245 19.86 -10.14 7.19
C ASN A 245 21.28 -9.88 7.71
N ALA A 246 21.38 -9.07 8.78
CA ALA A 246 22.62 -8.65 9.39
C ALA A 246 23.40 -9.86 9.93
N GLN A 247 24.72 -9.80 9.82
CA GLN A 247 25.62 -10.86 10.29
C GLN A 247 25.94 -10.69 11.78
N ASN A 248 26.04 -11.81 12.51
CA ASN A 248 26.40 -11.85 13.92
C ASN A 248 27.90 -11.54 14.17
N ILE A 249 28.30 -10.29 13.90
CA ILE A 249 29.71 -9.89 13.83
C ILE A 249 30.45 -9.90 15.19
N ASN A 250 29.76 -9.94 16.33
CA ASN A 250 30.40 -9.93 17.64
C ASN A 250 30.52 -11.33 18.29
N ALA A 251 30.05 -12.37 17.59
CA ALA A 251 30.16 -13.76 18.03
C ALA A 251 31.59 -14.16 18.42
N TRP A 252 31.69 -15.00 19.45
CA TRP A 252 32.91 -15.52 20.06
C TRP A 252 33.93 -16.16 19.08
N ASP A 253 33.46 -16.67 17.93
CA ASP A 253 34.28 -17.35 16.92
C ASP A 253 34.62 -16.47 15.70
N ASN A 254 34.36 -15.15 15.77
CA ASN A 254 34.73 -14.20 14.71
C ASN A 254 36.19 -14.41 14.26
N PRO A 255 36.43 -14.66 12.95
CA PRO A 255 37.74 -15.06 12.43
C PRO A 255 38.78 -13.93 12.41
N THR A 256 38.42 -12.71 12.84
CA THR A 256 39.32 -11.56 12.89
C THR A 256 40.51 -11.83 13.84
N PRO A 257 41.77 -11.71 13.38
CA PRO A 257 42.91 -12.07 14.21
C PRO A 257 43.03 -11.24 15.49
N ASN A 258 42.98 -11.93 16.65
CA ASN A 258 42.93 -11.33 17.99
C ASN A 258 41.64 -10.52 18.25
N PHE A 259 40.51 -10.94 17.67
CA PHE A 259 39.20 -10.45 18.05
C PHE A 259 38.96 -10.59 19.56
N ILE A 260 38.27 -9.61 20.12
CA ILE A 260 37.74 -9.59 21.48
C ILE A 260 36.32 -9.06 21.34
N PRO A 261 35.28 -9.80 21.75
CA PRO A 261 33.92 -9.31 21.73
C PRO A 261 33.78 -7.98 22.48
N ALA A 262 33.00 -7.06 21.93
CA ALA A 262 32.51 -5.90 22.66
C ALA A 262 31.50 -6.35 23.72
N VAL A 263 31.31 -5.52 24.75
CA VAL A 263 30.24 -5.72 25.74
C VAL A 263 28.89 -5.71 25.02
N SER A 264 28.05 -6.68 25.34
CA SER A 264 26.80 -6.95 24.64
C SER A 264 25.79 -7.60 25.57
N ILE A 265 24.52 -7.20 25.42
CA ILE A 265 23.42 -7.86 26.13
C ILE A 265 23.20 -9.29 25.63
N MET A 266 23.63 -9.60 24.40
CA MET A 266 23.61 -10.94 23.80
C MET A 266 24.87 -11.79 24.12
N GLY A 267 25.76 -11.25 24.97
CA GLY A 267 26.91 -11.97 25.50
C GLY A 267 26.53 -13.03 26.54
N GLY A 268 27.51 -13.76 27.05
CA GLY A 268 27.30 -14.76 28.10
C GLY A 268 26.84 -14.12 29.41
N GLN A 269 26.32 -14.89 30.37
CA GLN A 269 25.68 -14.35 31.59
C GLN A 269 26.46 -13.24 32.30
N SER A 270 27.79 -13.30 32.38
CA SER A 270 28.60 -12.24 33.00
C SER A 270 28.66 -10.95 32.17
N GLU A 271 28.69 -11.08 30.84
CA GLU A 271 28.72 -9.97 29.88
C GLU A 271 27.36 -9.30 29.78
N ALA A 272 26.27 -10.08 29.73
CA ALA A 272 24.90 -9.54 29.76
C ALA A 272 24.60 -8.75 31.05
N ILE A 273 25.14 -9.17 32.20
CA ILE A 273 25.05 -8.40 33.46
C ILE A 273 25.85 -7.09 33.39
N GLU A 274 27.01 -7.09 32.73
CA GLU A 274 27.84 -5.90 32.54
C GLU A 274 27.19 -4.91 31.55
N ALA A 275 26.72 -5.40 30.41
CA ALA A 275 25.96 -4.65 29.40
C ALA A 275 24.71 -3.99 30.00
N PHE A 276 23.90 -4.76 30.75
CA PHE A 276 22.73 -4.24 31.44
C PHE A 276 23.09 -3.10 32.40
N ALA A 277 24.16 -3.26 33.19
CA ALA A 277 24.61 -2.25 34.15
C ALA A 277 25.25 -1.00 33.51
N LEU A 278 25.70 -1.10 32.25
CA LEU A 278 26.28 0.01 31.49
C LEU A 278 25.26 0.75 30.62
N GLY A 279 24.17 0.09 30.21
CA GLY A 279 23.20 0.67 29.28
C GLY A 279 23.70 0.66 27.83
N GLU A 280 24.46 -0.36 27.44
CA GLU A 280 25.07 -0.46 26.11
C GLU A 280 25.01 -1.89 25.54
N THR A 281 25.01 -2.00 24.21
CA THR A 281 25.28 -3.24 23.48
C THR A 281 26.01 -2.91 22.17
N ASN A 282 26.52 -3.93 21.49
CA ASN A 282 27.29 -3.80 20.26
C ASN A 282 26.45 -3.51 19.01
N ASP A 283 27.06 -2.81 18.04
CA ASP A 283 26.49 -2.49 16.71
C ASP A 283 25.93 -3.71 15.96
N GLY A 284 26.50 -4.90 16.18
CA GLY A 284 26.02 -6.16 15.57
C GLY A 284 24.64 -6.58 16.08
N THR A 285 24.41 -6.51 17.40
CA THR A 285 23.08 -6.71 17.99
C THR A 285 22.12 -5.63 17.51
N LEU A 286 22.56 -4.37 17.45
CA LEU A 286 21.71 -3.25 16.98
C LEU A 286 21.22 -3.49 15.54
N ALA A 287 22.11 -3.84 14.61
CA ALA A 287 21.72 -4.16 13.24
C ALA A 287 20.76 -5.36 13.15
N LEU A 288 20.94 -6.40 13.98
CA LEU A 288 20.04 -7.56 14.03
C LEU A 288 18.61 -7.19 14.46
N ILE A 289 18.44 -6.27 15.42
CA ILE A 289 17.12 -5.79 15.89
C ILE A 289 16.50 -4.69 15.01
N GLY A 290 17.15 -4.32 13.90
CA GLY A 290 16.68 -3.31 12.94
C GLY A 290 17.26 -1.92 13.15
N TRP A 291 18.16 -1.70 14.12
CA TRP A 291 18.80 -0.42 14.38
C TRP A 291 20.14 -0.34 13.61
N GLN A 292 20.05 0.00 12.33
CA GLN A 292 21.18 0.28 11.47
C GLN A 292 20.93 1.63 10.81
N ASP A 293 21.87 2.56 10.94
CA ASP A 293 21.88 3.87 10.29
C ASP A 293 23.13 3.90 9.39
N SER A 294 22.92 3.75 8.09
CA SER A 294 24.01 3.60 7.11
C SER A 294 24.60 4.92 6.62
N ASP A 295 23.89 6.04 6.75
CA ASP A 295 24.32 7.35 6.22
C ASP A 295 24.72 8.36 7.31
N GLY A 296 24.28 8.12 8.55
CA GLY A 296 24.63 8.86 9.76
C GLY A 296 23.72 10.04 10.08
N ASP A 297 22.50 10.10 9.53
CA ASP A 297 21.54 11.18 9.81
C ASP A 297 20.74 11.00 11.12
N GLY A 298 20.80 9.81 11.73
CA GLY A 298 20.09 9.44 12.96
C GLY A 298 18.80 8.66 12.74
N ILE A 299 18.43 8.36 11.50
CA ILE A 299 17.25 7.56 11.12
C ILE A 299 17.71 6.16 10.70
N PHE A 300 17.05 5.11 11.19
CA PHE A 300 17.42 3.74 10.82
C PHE A 300 16.88 3.34 9.45
N ASP A 301 17.72 2.65 8.66
CA ASP A 301 17.53 2.27 7.25
C ASP A 301 16.15 1.64 6.95
N VAL A 302 15.57 0.87 7.87
CA VAL A 302 14.24 0.24 7.72
C VAL A 302 13.08 1.26 7.68
N LEU A 303 13.29 2.46 8.23
CA LEU A 303 12.34 3.57 8.18
C LEU A 303 12.87 4.79 7.41
N ASP A 304 14.17 4.89 7.09
CA ASP A 304 14.68 5.87 6.11
C ASP A 304 14.42 5.42 4.67
N VAL A 305 13.15 5.43 4.28
CA VAL A 305 12.70 5.09 2.93
C VAL A 305 11.94 6.28 2.37
N PRO A 306 12.46 6.96 1.31
CA PRO A 306 11.79 8.09 0.69
C PRO A 306 10.36 7.75 0.25
N LEU A 307 9.44 8.69 0.51
CA LEU A 307 8.04 8.52 0.12
C LEU A 307 7.91 8.56 -1.42
N ASN A 308 7.03 7.74 -1.99
CA ASN A 308 6.67 7.87 -3.39
C ASN A 308 5.69 9.05 -3.56
N LEU A 309 5.95 9.92 -4.54
CA LEU A 309 5.10 11.05 -4.91
C LEU A 309 4.82 10.98 -6.42
N ASP A 310 3.64 10.47 -6.78
CA ASP A 310 3.10 10.48 -8.14
C ASP A 310 2.29 11.78 -8.30
N ILE A 311 2.77 12.74 -9.09
CA ILE A 311 2.19 14.09 -9.19
C ILE A 311 2.23 14.65 -10.61
N ALA A 312 1.11 15.24 -11.02
CA ALA A 312 1.00 16.09 -12.20
C ALA A 312 0.54 17.50 -11.81
N GLY A 313 1.17 18.52 -12.39
CA GLY A 313 0.90 19.92 -12.10
C GLY A 313 0.79 20.76 -13.35
N SER A 314 -0.19 21.68 -13.40
CA SER A 314 -0.41 22.51 -14.58
C SER A 314 -0.95 23.92 -14.27
N TYR A 315 -0.47 24.92 -15.00
CA TYR A 315 -0.88 26.32 -14.86
C TYR A 315 -2.08 26.68 -15.75
N SER A 316 -3.13 27.27 -15.16
CA SER A 316 -4.28 27.85 -15.86
C SER A 316 -4.26 29.40 -15.85
N PRO A 317 -4.10 30.05 -17.01
CA PRO A 317 -4.16 31.51 -17.13
C PRO A 317 -5.59 32.08 -16.99
N GLU A 318 -6.64 31.25 -17.01
CA GLU A 318 -8.01 31.69 -16.73
C GLU A 318 -8.26 31.94 -15.24
N GLN A 319 -7.47 31.30 -14.38
CA GLN A 319 -7.68 31.26 -12.93
C GLN A 319 -6.56 31.95 -12.15
N ASP A 320 -5.45 32.30 -12.80
CA ASP A 320 -4.18 32.68 -12.18
C ASP A 320 -3.75 31.65 -11.11
N SER A 321 -3.88 30.35 -11.44
CA SER A 321 -3.68 29.22 -10.53
C SER A 321 -2.82 28.11 -11.14
N PHE A 322 -2.12 27.38 -10.27
CA PHE A 322 -1.40 26.15 -10.57
C PHE A 322 -2.12 25.00 -9.87
N ARG A 323 -2.69 24.07 -10.64
CA ARG A 323 -3.41 22.90 -10.12
C ARG A 323 -2.47 21.71 -10.03
N LEU A 324 -2.37 21.11 -8.86
CA LEU A 324 -1.63 19.88 -8.55
C LEU A 324 -2.62 18.74 -8.33
N GLU A 325 -2.49 17.65 -9.08
CA GLU A 325 -3.26 16.41 -8.90
C GLU A 325 -2.31 15.22 -8.79
N GLY A 326 -2.58 14.28 -7.89
CA GLY A 326 -1.67 13.14 -7.65
C GLY A 326 -1.94 12.35 -6.38
N SER A 327 -0.94 11.57 -5.98
CA SER A 327 -0.91 10.85 -4.71
C SER A 327 0.50 10.76 -4.10
N ALA A 328 0.56 10.75 -2.77
CA ALA A 328 1.76 10.41 -2.02
C ALA A 328 1.52 9.11 -1.25
N THR A 329 2.50 8.21 -1.24
CA THR A 329 2.39 6.88 -0.62
C THR A 329 3.68 6.56 0.13
N VAL A 330 3.58 5.90 1.29
CA VAL A 330 4.76 5.33 1.97
C VAL A 330 5.42 4.27 1.09
N GLN A 331 6.71 4.04 1.33
CA GLN A 331 7.48 2.96 0.71
C GLN A 331 8.13 2.13 1.81
N THR A 332 8.54 0.92 1.46
CA THR A 332 9.11 -0.06 2.39
C THR A 332 10.47 -0.51 1.90
N LEU A 333 11.43 -0.66 2.82
CA LEU A 333 12.71 -1.29 2.50
C LEU A 333 12.45 -2.79 2.30
N PRO A 334 12.93 -3.44 1.23
CA PRO A 334 12.73 -4.87 1.07
C PRO A 334 13.35 -5.68 2.21
N ASN A 335 12.52 -6.40 2.97
CA ASN A 335 12.97 -7.28 4.05
C ASN A 335 13.81 -8.44 3.47
N GLN A 336 15.02 -8.62 4.01
CA GLN A 336 16.00 -9.60 3.53
C GLN A 336 16.18 -10.80 4.49
N ASN A 337 15.52 -10.79 5.65
CA ASN A 337 15.73 -11.72 6.75
C ASN A 337 15.79 -13.19 6.31
N SER A 338 16.79 -13.94 6.76
CA SER A 338 16.95 -15.38 6.46
C SER A 338 15.83 -16.27 7.04
N ALA A 339 14.98 -15.74 7.92
CA ALA A 339 13.81 -16.40 8.48
C ALA A 339 12.62 -15.43 8.59
N GLY A 340 11.51 -15.91 9.15
CA GLY A 340 10.24 -15.18 9.20
C GLY A 340 9.48 -15.23 7.88
N THR A 341 8.51 -14.34 7.74
CA THR A 341 7.69 -14.20 6.52
C THR A 341 8.41 -13.44 5.41
N GLN A 342 9.38 -12.58 5.78
CA GLN A 342 10.01 -11.57 4.92
C GLN A 342 9.01 -10.52 4.39
N SER A 343 7.97 -10.15 5.14
CA SER A 343 7.08 -9.03 4.78
C SER A 343 7.85 -7.70 4.69
N ASP A 344 7.46 -6.84 3.75
CA ASP A 344 8.03 -5.51 3.57
C ASP A 344 7.22 -4.50 4.37
N LEU A 345 7.84 -3.87 5.37
CA LEU A 345 7.13 -3.18 6.45
C LEU A 345 7.60 -1.74 6.64
N THR A 346 6.69 -0.88 7.07
CA THR A 346 7.04 0.44 7.63
C THR A 346 5.99 0.91 8.63
N THR A 347 6.42 1.63 9.66
CA THR A 347 5.56 2.39 10.57
C THR A 347 5.43 3.86 10.12
N ASN A 348 6.02 4.24 8.98
CA ASN A 348 5.94 5.60 8.46
C ASN A 348 4.52 5.97 8.04
N ARG A 349 4.20 7.27 8.08
CA ARG A 349 2.91 7.85 7.67
C ARG A 349 3.14 9.07 6.79
N VAL A 350 2.31 9.30 5.78
CA VAL A 350 2.31 10.54 5.00
C VAL A 350 1.67 11.64 5.84
N THR A 351 2.47 12.47 6.52
CA THR A 351 1.93 13.54 7.38
C THR A 351 1.50 14.78 6.59
N GLY A 352 1.88 14.89 5.32
CA GLY A 352 1.33 15.88 4.41
C GLY A 352 2.22 16.24 3.22
N LEU A 353 1.81 17.27 2.48
CA LEU A 353 2.59 17.85 1.37
C LEU A 353 3.00 19.30 1.66
N GLU A 354 4.16 19.68 1.15
CA GLU A 354 4.67 21.05 1.14
C GLU A 354 5.04 21.48 -0.28
N TYR A 355 4.93 22.78 -0.54
CA TYR A 355 5.50 23.42 -1.72
C TYR A 355 6.35 24.64 -1.35
N ARG A 356 7.26 25.04 -2.23
CA ARG A 356 7.91 26.35 -2.18
C ARG A 356 8.00 26.96 -3.58
N ILE A 357 8.16 28.28 -3.64
CA ILE A 357 8.32 29.04 -4.87
C ILE A 357 9.70 29.70 -4.85
N ASP A 358 10.44 29.61 -5.96
CA ASP A 358 11.79 30.20 -6.17
C ASP A 358 12.79 29.96 -5.03
N GLY A 359 12.82 28.73 -4.48
CA GLY A 359 13.69 28.39 -3.35
C GLY A 359 13.33 29.09 -2.03
N GLY A 360 12.09 29.56 -1.89
CA GLY A 360 11.56 30.21 -0.71
C GLY A 360 11.38 29.27 0.50
N GLN A 361 10.58 29.72 1.48
CA GLN A 361 10.19 28.85 2.60
C GLN A 361 9.16 27.81 2.14
N TRP A 362 9.25 26.60 2.69
CA TRP A 362 8.21 25.58 2.52
C TRP A 362 6.89 26.03 3.14
N VAL A 363 5.79 25.76 2.44
CA VAL A 363 4.42 26.07 2.83
C VAL A 363 3.61 24.78 2.76
N ARG A 364 2.92 24.43 3.86
CA ARG A 364 2.11 23.21 3.93
C ARG A 364 0.84 23.35 3.08
N LEU A 365 0.61 22.38 2.19
CA LEU A 365 -0.60 22.25 1.37
C LEU A 365 -1.69 21.46 2.10
N LEU A 366 -1.31 20.32 2.70
CA LEU A 366 -2.22 19.42 3.39
C LEU A 366 -1.55 18.77 4.61
N THR A 367 -2.38 18.24 5.51
CA THR A 367 -1.98 17.37 6.61
C THR A 367 -2.81 16.10 6.53
N SER A 368 -2.18 14.94 6.74
CA SER A 368 -2.81 13.63 6.83
C SER A 368 -2.12 12.81 7.92
N ASP A 369 -2.56 11.56 8.12
CA ASP A 369 -1.88 10.58 8.97
C ASP A 369 -2.11 9.17 8.40
N ASP A 370 -1.93 9.03 7.09
CA ASP A 370 -2.31 7.86 6.30
C ASP A 370 -1.10 7.25 5.59
N TYR A 371 -1.16 5.97 5.24
CA TYR A 371 -0.15 5.34 4.38
C TYR A 371 -0.20 5.82 2.91
N GLN A 372 -1.36 6.29 2.45
CA GLN A 372 -1.55 6.85 1.12
C GLN A 372 -2.51 8.04 1.16
N VAL A 373 -2.16 9.11 0.44
CA VAL A 373 -2.96 10.34 0.34
C VAL A 373 -3.13 10.73 -1.12
N GLN A 374 -4.37 10.83 -1.59
CA GLN A 374 -4.70 11.42 -2.90
C GLN A 374 -5.04 12.91 -2.73
N PHE A 375 -4.65 13.73 -3.70
CA PHE A 375 -4.87 15.19 -3.63
C PHE A 375 -5.19 15.80 -5.00
N ASP A 376 -5.98 16.88 -4.96
CA ASP A 376 -6.29 17.79 -6.07
C ASP A 376 -6.39 19.21 -5.48
N ILE A 377 -5.39 20.05 -5.74
CA ILE A 377 -5.16 21.30 -5.02
C ILE A 377 -4.81 22.43 -6.00
N GLU A 378 -5.51 23.56 -5.89
CA GLU A 378 -5.20 24.79 -6.62
C GLU A 378 -4.34 25.74 -5.75
N ILE A 379 -3.18 26.15 -6.27
CA ILE A 379 -2.26 27.11 -5.67
C ILE A 379 -2.34 28.43 -6.46
N PRO A 380 -2.52 29.61 -5.82
CA PRO A 380 -2.46 30.90 -6.51
C PRO A 380 -1.08 31.13 -7.16
N ALA A 381 -1.06 31.41 -8.46
CA ALA A 381 0.15 31.49 -9.28
C ALA A 381 0.12 32.75 -10.17
N SER A 382 0.39 33.92 -9.58
CA SER A 382 0.34 35.21 -10.29
C SER A 382 1.51 35.46 -11.24
N ASP A 383 2.54 34.64 -11.20
CA ASP A 383 3.68 34.67 -12.13
C ASP A 383 4.08 33.21 -12.47
N PRO A 384 3.65 32.68 -13.62
CA PRO A 384 3.93 31.30 -14.01
C PRO A 384 5.39 31.07 -14.46
N SER A 385 6.21 32.13 -14.53
CA SER A 385 7.65 31.99 -14.81
C SER A 385 8.48 31.61 -13.57
N GLN A 386 7.85 31.53 -12.40
CA GLN A 386 8.48 31.09 -11.17
C GLN A 386 8.66 29.56 -11.13
N MET A 387 9.70 29.13 -10.41
CA MET A 387 9.92 27.72 -10.12
C MET A 387 9.03 27.30 -8.95
N ILE A 388 8.30 26.20 -9.11
CA ILE A 388 7.61 25.51 -8.01
C ILE A 388 8.36 24.20 -7.69
N GLU A 389 8.49 23.91 -6.41
CA GLU A 389 9.04 22.66 -5.89
C GLU A 389 8.05 22.08 -4.88
N VAL A 390 7.79 20.77 -4.94
CA VAL A 390 6.82 20.05 -4.12
C VAL A 390 7.46 18.81 -3.52
N ARG A 391 7.09 18.46 -2.28
CA ARG A 391 7.48 17.21 -1.60
C ARG A 391 6.37 16.70 -0.68
N ALA A 392 6.33 15.38 -0.47
CA ALA A 392 5.60 14.76 0.62
C ALA A 392 6.50 14.65 1.87
N LEU A 393 5.89 14.62 3.05
CA LEU A 393 6.55 14.52 4.35
C LEU A 393 6.14 13.23 5.07
N SER A 394 7.12 12.57 5.70
CA SER A 394 6.88 11.47 6.63
C SER A 394 6.47 11.98 8.03
N ASN A 395 6.24 11.07 8.97
CA ASN A 395 6.17 11.30 10.41
C ASN A 395 7.57 11.42 11.05
N LEU A 396 8.59 10.82 10.42
CA LEU A 396 10.00 11.03 10.77
C LEU A 396 10.54 12.31 10.13
N ASN A 397 11.32 13.11 10.87
CA ASN A 397 11.93 14.33 10.33
C ASN A 397 13.20 13.97 9.55
N GLY A 398 13.20 14.23 8.24
CA GLY A 398 14.30 13.87 7.33
C GLY A 398 13.74 13.12 6.14
N VAL A 399 13.02 12.04 6.43
CA VAL A 399 12.29 11.23 5.44
C VAL A 399 11.23 12.07 4.71
N THR A 400 11.44 12.27 3.42
CA THR A 400 10.54 12.99 2.51
C THR A 400 10.48 12.27 1.18
N SER A 401 9.53 12.63 0.30
CA SER A 401 9.66 12.23 -1.10
C SER A 401 10.85 12.95 -1.75
N PRO A 402 11.37 12.44 -2.88
CA PRO A 402 12.15 13.25 -3.80
C PRO A 402 11.43 14.58 -4.09
N ILE A 403 12.18 15.68 -4.21
CA ILE A 403 11.62 16.99 -4.52
C ILE A 403 11.31 17.01 -6.02
N VAL A 404 10.02 17.12 -6.35
CA VAL A 404 9.58 17.31 -7.73
C VAL A 404 9.55 18.81 -7.99
N GLY A 405 10.31 19.30 -8.97
CA GLY A 405 10.49 20.73 -9.23
C GLY A 405 10.47 21.10 -10.72
N GLY A 406 9.90 22.25 -11.05
CA GLY A 406 9.73 22.71 -12.44
C GLY A 406 9.25 24.16 -12.54
N LEU A 407 9.22 24.71 -13.76
CA LEU A 407 8.58 26.00 -14.02
C LEU A 407 7.06 25.81 -14.09
N MET A 408 6.28 26.65 -13.39
CA MET A 408 4.81 26.51 -13.41
C MET A 408 4.22 26.58 -14.83
N ILE A 409 4.83 27.36 -15.73
CA ILE A 409 4.40 27.47 -17.13
C ILE A 409 4.60 26.19 -17.94
N ASP A 410 5.62 25.38 -17.65
CA ASP A 410 5.87 24.13 -18.39
C ASP A 410 5.02 22.99 -17.82
N GLY A 411 4.81 23.01 -16.50
CA GLY A 411 4.12 21.97 -15.73
C GLY A 411 5.04 21.33 -14.71
N LEU A 412 4.51 20.38 -13.95
CA LEU A 412 5.25 19.63 -12.93
C LEU A 412 4.89 18.16 -13.04
N TYR A 413 5.88 17.26 -13.05
CA TYR A 413 5.67 15.83 -13.23
C TYR A 413 6.69 15.05 -12.41
N SER A 414 6.24 14.00 -11.73
CA SER A 414 7.08 12.96 -11.11
C SER A 414 7.71 12.02 -12.15
N GLY A 415 8.54 11.08 -11.67
CA GLY A 415 9.07 9.96 -12.43
C GLY A 415 9.83 10.37 -13.69
N THR A 416 9.50 9.78 -14.84
CA THR A 416 10.18 10.09 -16.11
C THR A 416 9.73 11.43 -16.69
N GLY A 417 8.60 11.95 -16.21
CA GLY A 417 8.07 13.28 -16.48
C GLY A 417 6.73 13.26 -17.22
N GLY A 418 6.52 14.25 -18.09
CA GLY A 418 5.27 14.40 -18.82
C GLY A 418 5.26 15.58 -19.78
N GLY A 419 4.07 16.01 -20.19
CA GLY A 419 3.88 17.12 -21.10
C GLY A 419 2.51 17.76 -21.08
N VAL A 420 2.43 18.95 -21.69
CA VAL A 420 1.22 19.78 -21.80
C VAL A 420 0.88 20.07 -23.26
N ILE A 421 -0.41 20.14 -23.57
CA ILE A 421 -0.92 20.62 -24.86
C ILE A 421 -1.48 22.02 -24.65
N PHE A 422 -1.01 22.98 -25.46
CA PHE A 422 -1.40 24.38 -25.35
C PHE A 422 -1.79 24.99 -26.69
N LEU A 423 -2.60 26.05 -26.63
CA LEU A 423 -2.97 26.85 -27.79
C LEU A 423 -1.85 27.85 -28.09
N ASP A 424 -1.00 27.51 -29.07
CA ASP A 424 0.00 28.41 -29.65
C ASP A 424 -0.73 29.45 -30.51
N ALA A 425 -1.08 30.58 -29.87
CA ALA A 425 -1.91 31.61 -30.46
C ALA A 425 -1.08 32.60 -31.31
N ASN A 426 0.24 32.49 -31.27
CA ASN A 426 1.16 33.39 -31.95
C ASN A 426 2.12 32.70 -32.94
N GLU A 427 1.98 31.38 -33.09
CA GLU A 427 2.68 30.48 -34.01
C GLU A 427 4.21 30.45 -33.78
N ASN A 428 4.66 30.58 -32.54
CA ASN A 428 6.09 30.59 -32.17
C ASN A 428 6.61 29.23 -31.66
N GLY A 429 5.73 28.28 -31.34
CA GLY A 429 6.08 26.97 -30.77
C GLY A 429 6.58 26.96 -29.31
N VAL A 430 6.35 28.04 -28.56
CA VAL A 430 6.79 28.24 -27.17
C VAL A 430 5.60 28.72 -26.33
N ARG A 431 5.31 28.05 -25.22
CA ARG A 431 4.16 28.41 -24.39
C ARG A 431 4.34 29.76 -23.70
N ASP A 432 3.46 30.72 -24.03
CA ASP A 432 3.39 32.01 -23.34
C ASP A 432 2.44 31.99 -22.13
N ALA A 433 2.66 32.88 -21.16
CA ALA A 433 1.90 32.94 -19.90
C ALA A 433 0.39 33.22 -20.07
N SER A 434 -0.05 33.69 -21.23
CA SER A 434 -1.48 33.87 -21.59
C SER A 434 -2.08 32.70 -22.37
N GLU A 435 -1.28 31.70 -22.73
CA GLU A 435 -1.69 30.62 -23.62
C GLU A 435 -2.33 29.46 -22.86
N LYS A 436 -3.48 29.07 -23.39
CA LYS A 436 -4.45 28.21 -22.74
C LYS A 436 -4.03 26.76 -22.89
N LEU A 437 -4.18 25.99 -21.82
CA LEU A 437 -4.15 24.54 -21.93
C LEU A 437 -5.34 24.06 -22.77
N LEU A 438 -5.08 23.11 -23.66
CA LEU A 438 -6.09 22.57 -24.57
C LEU A 438 -6.50 21.16 -24.14
N PRO A 439 -7.73 20.98 -23.60
CA PRO A 439 -8.20 19.66 -23.24
C PRO A 439 -8.39 18.80 -24.49
N ALA A 440 -7.90 17.56 -24.41
CA ALA A 440 -8.13 16.55 -25.41
C ALA A 440 -9.48 15.82 -25.19
N ALA A 441 -10.02 15.25 -26.27
CA ALA A 441 -11.10 14.27 -26.22
C ALA A 441 -10.56 12.86 -25.94
N SER A 442 -9.36 12.55 -26.43
CA SER A 442 -8.52 11.44 -25.98
C SER A 442 -7.04 11.72 -26.29
N MET A 443 -6.15 11.12 -25.51
CA MET A 443 -4.70 11.08 -25.76
C MET A 443 -4.23 9.64 -25.62
N ARG A 444 -3.31 9.20 -26.48
CA ARG A 444 -2.73 7.85 -26.48
C ARG A 444 -1.24 7.91 -26.75
N ILE A 445 -0.43 7.26 -25.93
CA ILE A 445 0.99 7.07 -26.21
C ILE A 445 1.16 5.85 -27.12
N LEU A 446 1.90 6.04 -28.21
CA LEU A 446 2.22 5.06 -29.25
C LEU A 446 3.74 4.94 -29.42
N ASN A 447 4.19 3.84 -30.01
CA ASN A 447 5.58 3.68 -30.45
C ASN A 447 5.95 4.69 -31.56
N GLN A 448 7.24 4.92 -31.81
CA GLN A 448 7.76 5.83 -32.85
C GLN A 448 7.10 5.64 -34.25
N ASP A 449 6.73 4.39 -34.57
CA ASP A 449 6.09 3.96 -35.82
C ASP A 449 4.56 4.06 -35.85
N GLN A 450 3.96 4.67 -34.81
CA GLN A 450 2.52 4.82 -34.59
C GLN A 450 1.76 3.50 -34.32
N THR A 451 2.46 2.44 -33.90
CA THR A 451 1.80 1.25 -33.35
C THR A 451 1.47 1.40 -31.87
N GLU A 452 0.44 0.71 -31.41
CA GLU A 452 0.02 0.72 -30.00
C GLU A 452 1.06 0.04 -29.09
N LEU A 453 1.21 0.52 -27.86
CA LEU A 453 2.01 -0.16 -26.83
C LEU A 453 1.47 -1.59 -26.62
N THR A 454 2.33 -2.59 -26.76
CA THR A 454 1.93 -4.00 -26.71
C THR A 454 2.06 -4.59 -25.30
N ALA A 455 0.92 -4.99 -24.72
CA ALA A 455 0.91 -5.82 -23.53
C ALA A 455 1.02 -7.31 -23.89
N ASN A 456 2.03 -7.98 -23.34
CA ASN A 456 2.21 -9.43 -23.46
C ASN A 456 1.39 -10.12 -22.38
N THR A 457 0.13 -10.43 -22.70
CA THR A 457 -0.80 -11.12 -21.80
C THR A 457 -0.85 -12.62 -22.06
N VAL A 458 -0.90 -13.41 -20.98
CA VAL A 458 -1.14 -14.85 -20.99
C VAL A 458 -2.17 -15.20 -19.92
N VAL A 459 -3.32 -15.73 -20.32
CA VAL A 459 -4.41 -16.16 -19.43
C VAL A 459 -4.49 -17.69 -19.43
N ALA A 460 -4.41 -18.33 -18.25
CA ALA A 460 -4.40 -19.79 -18.14
C ALA A 460 -5.67 -20.44 -18.73
N ALA A 461 -6.83 -19.79 -18.56
CA ALA A 461 -8.14 -20.21 -19.10
C ALA A 461 -8.23 -20.22 -20.64
N GLU A 462 -7.27 -19.65 -21.35
CA GLU A 462 -7.22 -19.62 -22.83
C GLU A 462 -6.22 -20.63 -23.41
N LEU A 463 -5.40 -21.26 -22.57
CA LEU A 463 -4.33 -22.16 -22.98
C LEU A 463 -4.80 -23.62 -23.04
N PRO A 464 -4.32 -24.43 -24.00
CA PRO A 464 -4.59 -25.88 -23.98
C PRO A 464 -3.90 -26.54 -22.78
N ILE A 465 -4.56 -27.53 -22.16
CA ILE A 465 -4.02 -28.35 -21.07
C ILE A 465 -2.70 -29.01 -21.52
N SER A 466 -1.58 -28.42 -21.13
CA SER A 466 -0.24 -28.73 -21.66
C SER A 466 0.86 -27.97 -20.90
N ARG A 467 2.13 -28.28 -21.20
CA ARG A 467 3.28 -27.51 -20.69
C ARG A 467 3.31 -26.09 -21.27
N VAL A 468 3.48 -25.11 -20.41
CA VAL A 468 3.79 -23.72 -20.74
C VAL A 468 5.30 -23.51 -20.55
N ALA A 469 5.93 -22.88 -21.54
CA ALA A 469 7.38 -22.61 -21.53
C ALA A 469 7.71 -21.30 -22.25
N LEU A 470 6.97 -21.00 -23.34
CA LEU A 470 7.00 -19.72 -24.05
C LEU A 470 5.58 -19.43 -24.61
N ARG A 471 4.98 -18.30 -24.30
CA ARG A 471 3.69 -17.78 -24.82
C ARG A 471 3.71 -16.26 -24.79
N SER A 472 3.20 -15.60 -25.84
CA SER A 472 3.19 -14.12 -25.94
C SER A 472 4.55 -13.49 -25.60
N ASP A 473 5.63 -14.08 -26.13
CA ASP A 473 7.04 -13.75 -25.80
C ASP A 473 7.46 -13.80 -24.32
N LEU A 474 6.58 -14.26 -23.42
CA LEU A 474 6.87 -14.56 -22.03
C LEU A 474 7.33 -16.00 -21.84
N ARG A 475 8.40 -16.20 -21.07
CA ARG A 475 8.94 -17.50 -20.67
C ARG A 475 8.43 -17.87 -19.30
N PHE A 476 8.14 -19.15 -19.08
CA PHE A 476 7.57 -19.64 -17.81
C PHE A 476 8.41 -20.79 -17.23
N SER A 477 8.70 -20.72 -15.94
CA SER A 477 9.35 -21.76 -15.12
C SER A 477 8.70 -21.80 -13.73
N ALA A 478 8.76 -22.96 -13.08
CA ALA A 478 8.52 -23.04 -11.64
C ALA A 478 9.87 -22.97 -10.88
N VAL A 479 9.85 -22.48 -9.64
CA VAL A 479 10.99 -22.40 -8.73
C VAL A 479 10.57 -22.93 -7.36
N GLY A 480 11.31 -23.90 -6.83
CA GLY A 480 11.06 -24.55 -5.55
C GLY A 480 11.86 -25.84 -5.43
N GLU A 481 12.15 -26.30 -4.22
CA GLU A 481 13.04 -27.46 -3.99
C GLU A 481 12.42 -28.78 -4.46
N LEU A 482 11.13 -28.97 -4.20
CA LEU A 482 10.43 -30.24 -4.41
C LEU A 482 9.53 -30.26 -5.66
N ILE A 483 9.61 -29.23 -6.52
CA ILE A 483 8.77 -29.11 -7.71
C ILE A 483 9.56 -29.21 -9.03
N LEU A 484 8.89 -29.72 -10.07
CA LEU A 484 9.43 -29.73 -11.41
C LEU A 484 9.42 -28.32 -12.00
N SER A 485 10.57 -27.84 -12.49
CA SER A 485 10.72 -26.48 -13.06
C SER A 485 9.87 -26.17 -14.31
N SER A 486 9.06 -27.11 -14.81
CA SER A 486 8.11 -26.86 -15.90
C SER A 486 6.72 -26.55 -15.39
N VAL A 487 6.19 -25.39 -15.79
CA VAL A 487 4.80 -25.00 -15.57
C VAL A 487 3.88 -25.75 -16.54
N THR A 488 2.74 -26.23 -16.05
CA THR A 488 1.64 -26.73 -16.88
C THR A 488 0.41 -25.85 -16.73
N VAL A 489 -0.55 -26.03 -17.64
CA VAL A 489 -1.94 -25.61 -17.43
C VAL A 489 -2.77 -26.87 -17.32
N GLY A 490 -3.58 -26.96 -16.27
CA GLY A 490 -4.57 -28.04 -16.08
C GLY A 490 -5.93 -27.50 -15.72
N SER A 491 -6.74 -28.27 -14.98
CA SER A 491 -8.16 -27.95 -14.77
C SER A 491 -8.69 -28.49 -13.45
N ILE A 492 -9.14 -27.58 -12.59
CA ILE A 492 -9.69 -27.92 -11.26
C ILE A 492 -11.09 -28.55 -11.41
N PRO A 493 -11.41 -29.64 -10.69
CA PRO A 493 -12.78 -30.11 -10.56
C PRO A 493 -13.55 -29.31 -9.49
N VAL A 494 -14.32 -28.29 -9.93
CA VAL A 494 -15.36 -27.55 -9.13
C VAL A 494 -14.77 -26.50 -8.15
N PRO A 495 -15.39 -25.31 -7.93
CA PRO A 495 -16.68 -24.80 -8.43
C PRO A 495 -16.67 -24.06 -9.78
N ALA A 496 -15.56 -24.03 -10.50
CA ALA A 496 -15.53 -23.85 -11.94
C ALA A 496 -14.39 -24.68 -12.52
N SER A 497 -14.58 -25.30 -13.69
CA SER A 497 -13.49 -25.95 -14.42
C SER A 497 -12.65 -24.91 -15.17
N GLN A 498 -12.16 -23.92 -14.43
CA GLN A 498 -11.28 -22.88 -14.94
C GLN A 498 -9.86 -23.43 -14.95
N GLN A 499 -9.15 -23.18 -16.04
CA GLN A 499 -7.78 -23.64 -16.18
C GLN A 499 -6.85 -22.67 -15.46
N ARG A 500 -5.91 -23.20 -14.68
CA ARG A 500 -4.93 -22.45 -13.89
C ARG A 500 -3.51 -22.87 -14.26
N PHE A 501 -2.52 -22.06 -13.89
CA PHE A 501 -1.12 -22.50 -13.90
C PHE A 501 -0.90 -23.52 -12.79
N GLU A 502 -0.23 -24.61 -13.13
CA GLU A 502 0.06 -25.74 -12.24
C GLU A 502 1.56 -26.02 -12.16
N ASN A 503 2.01 -26.41 -10.97
CA ASN A 503 3.32 -27.00 -10.71
C ASN A 503 3.17 -28.54 -10.54
N TYR A 504 4.27 -29.28 -10.58
CA TYR A 504 4.27 -30.72 -10.25
C TYR A 504 5.22 -31.00 -9.09
N ASN A 505 4.69 -31.41 -7.95
CA ASN A 505 5.45 -31.72 -6.75
C ASN A 505 5.89 -33.20 -6.73
N PHE A 506 7.19 -33.44 -6.59
CA PHE A 506 7.78 -34.78 -6.62
C PHE A 506 7.47 -35.62 -5.38
N LEU A 507 7.33 -34.98 -4.22
CA LEU A 507 7.08 -35.65 -2.94
C LEU A 507 5.66 -36.22 -2.89
N THR A 508 4.66 -35.44 -3.33
CA THR A 508 3.26 -35.88 -3.43
C THR A 508 2.97 -36.66 -4.71
N SER A 509 3.83 -36.51 -5.74
CA SER A 509 3.64 -37.03 -7.10
C SER A 509 2.33 -36.54 -7.75
N GLN A 510 1.94 -35.30 -7.45
CA GLN A 510 0.71 -34.68 -7.92
C GLN A 510 1.00 -33.31 -8.56
N TYR A 511 0.08 -32.88 -9.44
CA TYR A 511 0.03 -31.49 -9.87
C TYR A 511 -0.69 -30.67 -8.80
N SER A 512 -0.13 -29.51 -8.45
CA SER A 512 -0.83 -28.49 -7.66
C SER A 512 -1.18 -27.30 -8.55
N ASN A 513 -2.36 -26.75 -8.34
CA ASN A 513 -2.80 -25.49 -8.95
C ASN A 513 -2.63 -24.28 -8.00
N THR A 514 -2.06 -24.51 -6.82
CA THR A 514 -1.71 -23.49 -5.83
C THR A 514 -0.19 -23.27 -5.81
N TRP A 515 0.22 -22.11 -5.33
CA TRP A 515 1.60 -21.62 -5.31
C TRP A 515 1.88 -21.00 -3.94
N ALA A 516 2.76 -21.63 -3.17
CA ALA A 516 3.19 -21.20 -1.83
C ALA A 516 4.48 -20.36 -1.91
N SER A 517 4.98 -19.86 -0.79
CA SER A 517 6.23 -19.07 -0.76
C SER A 517 7.48 -19.89 -1.19
N ASP A 518 7.47 -21.21 -1.04
CA ASP A 518 8.49 -22.16 -1.48
C ASP A 518 8.19 -22.82 -2.84
N GLU A 519 6.99 -22.63 -3.39
CA GLU A 519 6.56 -23.10 -4.71
C GLU A 519 6.11 -21.91 -5.58
N GLN A 520 7.07 -21.28 -6.28
CA GLN A 520 6.89 -20.00 -6.96
C GLN A 520 6.79 -20.13 -8.49
N LEU A 521 5.96 -19.29 -9.12
CA LEU A 521 5.90 -19.13 -10.58
C LEU A 521 6.85 -18.02 -11.03
N GLN A 522 7.81 -18.36 -11.89
CA GLN A 522 8.77 -17.43 -12.46
C GLN A 522 8.45 -17.14 -13.93
N VAL A 523 8.35 -15.86 -14.28
CA VAL A 523 8.03 -15.39 -15.64
C VAL A 523 9.05 -14.34 -16.09
N TRP A 524 9.56 -14.47 -17.32
CA TRP A 524 10.43 -13.47 -17.94
C TRP A 524 9.79 -12.92 -19.21
N ALA A 525 9.92 -11.62 -19.46
CA ALA A 525 9.73 -11.02 -20.76
C ALA A 525 11.04 -10.98 -21.56
N ASN A 526 10.94 -10.93 -22.90
CA ASN A 526 12.11 -10.70 -23.76
C ASN A 526 12.48 -9.20 -23.87
N GLN A 527 11.69 -8.28 -23.33
CA GLN A 527 11.87 -6.82 -23.33
C GLN A 527 11.48 -6.26 -21.95
N PRO A 528 12.12 -5.19 -21.46
CA PRO A 528 11.82 -4.60 -20.16
C PRO A 528 10.48 -3.81 -20.19
N THR A 529 9.87 -3.61 -19.03
CA THR A 529 8.61 -2.87 -18.87
C THR A 529 8.49 -2.19 -17.50
N GLY A 530 7.75 -1.07 -17.41
CA GLY A 530 7.46 -0.42 -16.12
C GLY A 530 6.19 -0.92 -15.42
N LYS A 531 5.52 -1.94 -15.96
CA LYS A 531 4.31 -2.50 -15.34
C LYS A 531 4.14 -3.98 -15.62
N VAL A 532 3.89 -4.74 -14.57
CA VAL A 532 3.40 -6.12 -14.63
C VAL A 532 2.09 -6.22 -13.86
N THR A 533 1.13 -6.97 -14.38
CA THR A 533 -0.16 -7.23 -13.74
C THR A 533 -0.43 -8.72 -13.72
N VAL A 534 -0.71 -9.25 -12.53
CA VAL A 534 -0.94 -10.67 -12.28
C VAL A 534 -2.34 -10.86 -11.74
N GLY A 535 -3.15 -11.65 -12.45
CA GLY A 535 -4.44 -12.10 -11.93
C GLY A 535 -4.24 -13.28 -10.99
N VAL A 536 -4.75 -13.17 -9.77
CA VAL A 536 -4.66 -14.20 -8.72
C VAL A 536 -6.04 -14.49 -8.14
N THR A 537 -6.24 -15.68 -7.58
CA THR A 537 -7.41 -16.03 -6.76
C THR A 537 -6.97 -16.50 -5.39
N GLY A 538 -7.58 -15.97 -4.33
CA GLY A 538 -7.33 -16.37 -2.95
C GLY A 538 -7.79 -17.79 -2.67
N VAL A 539 -7.04 -18.51 -1.84
CA VAL A 539 -7.33 -19.87 -1.36
C VAL A 539 -7.90 -19.77 0.06
N ASP A 540 -8.77 -20.73 0.41
CA ASP A 540 -9.32 -20.85 1.76
C ASP A 540 -8.24 -21.35 2.74
N THR A 541 -7.55 -20.40 3.37
CA THR A 541 -6.53 -20.68 4.38
C THR A 541 -7.20 -20.85 5.75
N ALA A 542 -7.64 -22.08 6.03
CA ALA A 542 -8.51 -22.41 7.18
C ALA A 542 -8.02 -21.97 8.58
N TRP A 543 -6.73 -21.66 8.76
CA TRP A 543 -6.20 -21.19 10.05
C TRP A 543 -6.50 -19.71 10.34
N LEU A 544 -6.88 -18.92 9.34
CA LEU A 544 -7.26 -17.49 9.46
C LEU A 544 -8.74 -17.28 9.84
N GLY A 545 -9.50 -18.35 10.08
CA GLY A 545 -10.89 -18.26 10.58
C GLY A 545 -11.93 -17.88 9.53
N ASP A 546 -12.95 -17.12 9.94
CA ASP A 546 -14.11 -16.77 9.09
C ASP A 546 -13.76 -15.76 7.97
N ASP A 547 -12.65 -15.00 8.11
CA ASP A 547 -12.10 -14.07 7.11
C ASP A 547 -10.91 -14.70 6.36
N SER A 548 -11.06 -15.95 5.91
CA SER A 548 -9.98 -16.67 5.22
C SER A 548 -9.64 -16.11 3.83
N GLY A 549 -8.40 -16.31 3.42
CA GLY A 549 -7.86 -15.78 2.16
C GLY A 549 -6.35 -15.99 2.05
N SER A 550 -5.70 -15.21 1.20
CA SER A 550 -4.28 -15.37 0.89
C SER A 550 -3.58 -14.04 0.66
N TYR A 551 -2.32 -13.96 1.07
CA TYR A 551 -1.41 -12.89 0.67
C TYR A 551 -0.74 -13.30 -0.64
N ALA A 552 -1.06 -12.60 -1.72
CA ALA A 552 -0.43 -12.76 -3.03
C ALA A 552 0.77 -11.83 -3.15
N ARG A 553 1.95 -12.37 -3.45
CA ARG A 553 3.18 -11.59 -3.62
C ARG A 553 3.71 -11.68 -5.04
N VAL A 554 4.14 -10.53 -5.56
CA VAL A 554 4.82 -10.41 -6.86
C VAL A 554 6.11 -9.61 -6.64
N ALA A 555 7.25 -10.25 -6.86
CA ALA A 555 8.58 -9.64 -6.81
C ALA A 555 9.11 -9.44 -8.24
N ALA A 556 9.49 -8.21 -8.59
CA ALA A 556 9.93 -7.79 -9.91
C ALA A 556 11.43 -7.47 -9.93
N PHE A 557 12.10 -7.87 -11.02
CA PHE A 557 13.55 -7.81 -11.15
C PHE A 557 13.98 -7.23 -12.50
N ASN A 558 15.14 -6.54 -12.51
CA ASN A 558 15.81 -6.04 -13.70
C ASN A 558 16.58 -7.16 -14.44
N ASP A 559 17.33 -6.84 -15.51
CA ASP A 559 18.09 -7.83 -16.28
C ASP A 559 19.40 -8.29 -15.61
N GLN A 560 19.83 -7.63 -14.51
CA GLN A 560 20.91 -8.06 -13.64
C GLN A 560 20.47 -9.06 -12.56
N ASP A 561 19.17 -9.40 -12.52
CA ASP A 561 18.52 -10.25 -11.51
C ASP A 561 18.38 -9.59 -10.12
N GLU A 562 18.48 -8.27 -10.04
CA GLU A 562 18.31 -7.46 -8.83
C GLU A 562 16.82 -7.15 -8.60
N LEU A 563 16.38 -7.17 -7.33
CA LEU A 563 14.99 -6.87 -6.95
C LEU A 563 14.76 -5.35 -7.03
N ILE A 564 13.85 -4.90 -7.90
CA ILE A 564 13.55 -3.47 -8.10
C ILE A 564 12.19 -3.05 -7.53
N ALA A 565 11.24 -3.97 -7.42
CA ALA A 565 9.95 -3.73 -6.76
C ALA A 565 9.36 -5.02 -6.20
N ARG A 566 8.60 -4.94 -5.10
CA ARG A 566 7.92 -6.09 -4.49
C ARG A 566 6.57 -5.65 -3.92
N GLU A 567 5.52 -6.33 -4.35
CA GLU A 567 4.14 -6.01 -3.99
C GLU A 567 3.47 -7.20 -3.32
N THR A 568 2.71 -6.94 -2.26
CA THR A 568 2.04 -7.98 -1.46
C THR A 568 0.61 -7.53 -1.14
N VAL A 569 -0.37 -8.33 -1.55
CA VAL A 569 -1.79 -7.96 -1.54
C VAL A 569 -2.63 -9.05 -0.89
N TRP A 570 -3.49 -8.69 0.05
CA TRP A 570 -4.51 -9.59 0.59
C TRP A 570 -5.62 -9.88 -0.43
N VAL A 571 -6.00 -11.14 -0.58
CA VAL A 571 -7.04 -11.61 -1.50
C VAL A 571 -7.97 -12.58 -0.76
N PRO A 572 -9.25 -12.22 -0.53
CA PRO A 572 -10.22 -13.09 0.15
C PRO A 572 -10.41 -14.45 -0.54
N ALA A 573 -10.73 -15.49 0.24
CA ALA A 573 -10.85 -16.86 -0.26
C ALA A 573 -11.92 -16.99 -1.37
N GLY A 574 -11.50 -17.49 -2.53
CA GLY A 574 -12.35 -17.65 -3.70
C GLY A 574 -12.64 -16.38 -4.50
N GLU A 575 -12.16 -15.21 -4.05
CA GLU A 575 -12.20 -13.97 -4.83
C GLU A 575 -10.95 -13.83 -5.71
N SER A 576 -11.08 -13.11 -6.83
CA SER A 576 -9.97 -12.83 -7.75
C SER A 576 -9.59 -11.36 -7.70
N GLN A 577 -8.29 -11.09 -7.63
CA GLN A 577 -7.72 -9.73 -7.60
C GLN A 577 -6.56 -9.62 -8.59
N SER A 578 -6.24 -8.40 -8.98
CA SER A 578 -5.02 -8.10 -9.75
C SER A 578 -3.95 -7.56 -8.80
N VAL A 579 -2.82 -8.25 -8.71
CA VAL A 579 -1.60 -7.67 -8.14
C VAL A 579 -0.90 -6.90 -9.26
N VAL A 580 -0.62 -5.63 -9.01
CA VAL A 580 0.08 -4.75 -9.96
C VAL A 580 1.40 -4.38 -9.33
N VAL A 581 2.51 -4.67 -10.02
CA VAL A 581 3.84 -4.19 -9.65
C VAL A 581 4.31 -3.25 -10.75
N GLU A 582 4.82 -2.10 -10.33
CA GLU A 582 5.24 -1.02 -11.22
C GLU A 582 6.68 -0.62 -10.93
N ASP A 583 7.33 -0.10 -11.95
CA ASP A 583 8.65 0.52 -11.87
C ASP A 583 8.60 1.78 -12.75
N GLN A 584 9.07 2.90 -12.20
CA GLN A 584 9.04 4.18 -12.90
C GLN A 584 10.03 4.18 -14.08
N ASP A 585 11.17 3.49 -13.95
CA ASP A 585 12.25 3.49 -14.93
C ASP A 585 12.04 2.52 -16.10
N GLY A 586 11.06 1.61 -15.99
CA GLY A 586 10.70 0.71 -17.08
C GLY A 586 11.54 -0.57 -17.20
N GLN A 587 12.24 -0.98 -16.14
CA GLN A 587 13.31 -2.00 -16.12
C GLN A 587 12.84 -3.45 -15.87
N ILE A 588 11.57 -3.71 -15.54
CA ILE A 588 11.11 -5.07 -15.15
C ILE A 588 11.28 -6.05 -16.32
N THR A 589 12.14 -7.05 -16.15
CA THR A 589 12.30 -8.16 -17.13
C THR A 589 11.84 -9.52 -16.61
N LYS A 590 11.83 -9.70 -15.28
CA LYS A 590 11.48 -10.95 -14.60
C LYS A 590 10.53 -10.67 -13.43
N VAL A 591 9.57 -11.57 -13.20
CA VAL A 591 8.81 -11.62 -11.94
C VAL A 591 8.80 -13.01 -11.32
N LEU A 592 8.77 -13.05 -9.99
CA LEU A 592 8.42 -14.21 -9.17
C LEU A 592 7.05 -13.95 -8.54
N ILE A 593 6.16 -14.95 -8.60
CA ILE A 593 4.76 -14.88 -8.17
C ILE A 593 4.50 -16.04 -7.23
N SER A 594 4.02 -15.76 -6.01
CA SER A 594 3.81 -16.77 -4.98
C SER A 594 2.76 -16.35 -3.95
N GLY A 595 2.32 -17.30 -3.13
CA GLY A 595 1.73 -17.00 -1.83
C GLY A 595 2.77 -16.42 -0.87
N HIS A 596 2.29 -15.79 0.20
CA HIS A 596 3.08 -15.14 1.24
C HIS A 596 2.46 -15.39 2.63
N ALA A 597 3.22 -15.18 3.71
CA ALA A 597 2.78 -15.36 5.10
C ALA A 597 2.04 -16.69 5.36
N GLU A 598 2.65 -17.81 4.94
CA GLU A 598 2.10 -19.17 5.04
C GLU A 598 0.72 -19.39 4.37
N THR A 599 0.37 -18.56 3.39
CA THR A 599 -0.80 -18.75 2.51
C THR A 599 -0.37 -19.22 1.11
N GLU A 600 -1.30 -19.83 0.37
CA GLU A 600 -1.10 -20.25 -1.02
C GLU A 600 -2.03 -19.47 -1.96
N ILE A 601 -1.63 -19.20 -3.20
CA ILE A 601 -2.49 -18.55 -4.20
C ILE A 601 -2.72 -19.41 -5.43
N MET A 602 -3.83 -19.20 -6.13
CA MET A 602 -3.99 -19.63 -7.52
C MET A 602 -3.61 -18.48 -8.47
N ILE A 603 -2.92 -18.81 -9.58
CA ILE A 603 -2.49 -17.82 -10.58
C ILE A 603 -3.28 -18.02 -11.87
N ASP A 604 -3.83 -16.92 -12.38
CA ASP A 604 -4.88 -16.90 -13.40
C ASP A 604 -4.38 -16.31 -14.72
N SER A 605 -3.64 -15.21 -14.62
CA SER A 605 -3.07 -14.50 -15.76
C SER A 605 -1.78 -13.78 -15.36
N VAL A 606 -0.90 -13.58 -16.34
CA VAL A 606 0.28 -12.72 -16.23
C VAL A 606 0.33 -11.82 -17.44
N GLN A 607 0.49 -10.52 -17.21
CA GLN A 607 0.61 -9.49 -18.23
C GLN A 607 1.85 -8.64 -17.96
N PHE A 608 2.79 -8.62 -18.90
CA PHE A 608 3.88 -7.64 -18.94
C PHE A 608 3.51 -6.53 -19.91
N GLY A 609 3.73 -5.27 -19.54
CA GLY A 609 3.39 -4.12 -20.37
C GLY A 609 1.99 -3.57 -20.14
N GLY A 610 1.89 -2.25 -20.19
CA GLY A 610 0.62 -1.55 -20.32
C GLY A 610 0.10 -1.60 -21.76
N LEU A 611 -1.22 -1.55 -21.90
CA LEU A 611 -1.83 -1.08 -23.14
C LEU A 611 -1.66 0.45 -23.22
N SER A 612 -1.74 1.04 -24.41
CA SER A 612 -1.76 2.50 -24.56
C SER A 612 -2.86 3.09 -23.66
N GLN A 613 -2.50 3.97 -22.74
CA GLN A 613 -3.50 4.66 -21.92
C GLN A 613 -4.37 5.54 -22.83
N GLU A 614 -5.70 5.44 -22.72
CA GLU A 614 -6.59 6.53 -23.14
C GLU A 614 -6.75 7.48 -21.95
N VAL A 615 -6.12 8.65 -22.02
CA VAL A 615 -6.27 9.68 -20.98
C VAL A 615 -7.65 10.32 -21.08
N SER A 616 -8.23 10.66 -19.93
CA SER A 616 -9.61 11.15 -19.80
C SER A 616 -9.89 12.40 -20.63
N GLN A 617 -11.14 12.51 -21.09
CA GLN A 617 -11.70 13.79 -21.52
C GLN A 617 -11.47 14.85 -20.43
N ALA A 618 -11.09 16.06 -20.86
CA ALA A 618 -10.80 17.25 -20.06
C ALA A 618 -9.39 17.40 -19.44
N GLN A 619 -8.48 16.44 -19.56
CA GLN A 619 -7.06 16.69 -19.28
C GLN A 619 -6.34 17.28 -20.51
N ALA A 620 -5.39 18.18 -20.25
CA ALA A 620 -4.49 18.80 -21.23
C ALA A 620 -3.03 18.42 -20.98
N THR A 621 -2.83 17.46 -20.07
CA THR A 621 -1.55 17.00 -19.53
C THR A 621 -1.47 15.49 -19.68
N PHE A 622 -0.25 14.95 -19.80
CA PHE A 622 0.01 13.51 -19.78
C PHE A 622 1.31 13.25 -19.01
N SER A 623 1.40 12.09 -18.34
CA SER A 623 2.64 11.56 -17.77
C SER A 623 3.28 10.55 -18.73
N THR A 624 4.60 10.40 -18.65
CA THR A 624 5.39 9.41 -19.40
C THR A 624 5.92 8.27 -18.52
N ASP A 625 5.45 8.17 -17.27
CA ASP A 625 5.92 7.20 -16.30
C ASP A 625 5.67 5.76 -16.76
N ARG A 626 6.54 4.84 -16.32
CA ARG A 626 6.48 3.40 -16.61
C ARG A 626 6.77 3.07 -18.09
N LEU A 627 7.21 4.04 -18.89
CA LEU A 627 7.80 3.84 -20.22
C LEU A 627 9.30 3.55 -20.09
N GLY A 628 9.79 2.52 -20.78
CA GLY A 628 11.22 2.23 -20.84
C GLY A 628 11.96 3.12 -21.86
N GLU A 629 13.27 2.91 -22.00
CA GLU A 629 14.09 3.58 -23.01
C GLU A 629 13.49 3.42 -24.42
N GLY A 630 13.26 4.52 -25.12
CA GLY A 630 12.60 4.46 -26.42
C GLY A 630 12.14 5.80 -26.99
N GLU A 631 11.59 5.71 -28.20
CA GLU A 631 11.04 6.83 -28.95
C GLU A 631 9.53 6.64 -29.12
N TYR A 632 8.75 7.66 -28.78
CA TYR A 632 7.30 7.60 -28.66
C TYR A 632 6.61 8.74 -29.42
N VAL A 633 5.32 8.56 -29.67
CA VAL A 633 4.43 9.57 -30.27
C VAL A 633 3.15 9.66 -29.45
N LEU A 634 2.74 10.87 -29.09
CA LEU A 634 1.42 11.12 -28.54
C LEU A 634 0.41 11.31 -29.68
N ASP A 635 -0.52 10.38 -29.83
CA ASP A 635 -1.72 10.57 -30.65
C ASP A 635 -2.77 11.33 -29.84
N VAL A 636 -3.23 12.46 -30.37
CA VAL A 636 -4.15 13.38 -29.68
C VAL A 636 -5.36 13.66 -30.54
N VAL A 637 -6.55 13.35 -30.00
CA VAL A 637 -7.82 13.78 -30.57
C VAL A 637 -8.28 15.01 -29.79
N PRO A 638 -8.26 16.22 -30.37
CA PRO A 638 -8.67 17.43 -29.65
C PRO A 638 -10.19 17.50 -29.42
N THR A 639 -10.62 18.21 -28.37
CA THR A 639 -12.05 18.45 -28.11
C THR A 639 -12.77 19.31 -29.17
N ASN A 640 -12.01 20.04 -29.99
CA ASN A 640 -12.53 20.81 -31.13
C ASN A 640 -11.65 20.54 -32.36
N PHE A 641 -12.27 20.18 -33.49
CA PHE A 641 -11.59 19.77 -34.72
C PHE A 641 -10.82 20.91 -35.42
N ILE A 642 -11.00 22.17 -35.02
CA ILE A 642 -10.20 23.30 -35.53
C ILE A 642 -8.78 23.31 -34.95
N TYR A 643 -8.54 22.65 -33.82
CA TYR A 643 -7.20 22.59 -33.22
C TYR A 643 -6.34 21.60 -33.99
N GLN A 644 -5.29 22.09 -34.63
CA GLN A 644 -4.35 21.31 -35.41
C GLN A 644 -3.05 21.16 -34.63
N ILE A 645 -2.73 19.91 -34.26
CA ILE A 645 -1.48 19.55 -33.60
C ILE A 645 -0.51 19.04 -34.68
N ASN A 646 0.72 19.52 -34.67
CA ASN A 646 1.76 18.98 -35.55
C ASN A 646 2.23 17.61 -35.02
N PRO A 647 2.06 16.50 -35.76
CA PRO A 647 2.46 15.17 -35.29
C PRO A 647 3.95 15.04 -34.97
N ASP A 648 4.81 15.87 -35.59
CA ASP A 648 6.25 15.87 -35.28
C ASP A 648 6.59 16.60 -33.97
N ALA A 649 5.71 17.49 -33.49
CA ALA A 649 5.83 18.13 -32.18
C ALA A 649 5.28 17.27 -31.03
N ALA A 650 4.55 16.19 -31.37
CA ALA A 650 4.04 15.20 -30.42
C ALA A 650 5.00 14.00 -30.23
N ARG A 651 6.24 14.09 -30.71
CA ARG A 651 7.29 13.08 -30.58
C ARG A 651 8.18 13.39 -29.38
N PHE A 652 8.52 12.37 -28.61
CA PHE A 652 9.41 12.47 -27.45
C PHE A 652 10.20 11.16 -27.28
N SER A 653 11.28 11.20 -26.49
CA SER A 653 12.03 10.00 -26.13
C SER A 653 12.38 9.96 -24.64
N ILE A 654 12.48 8.74 -24.16
CA ILE A 654 12.95 8.39 -22.82
C ILE A 654 14.35 7.81 -22.97
N SER A 655 15.31 8.33 -22.20
CA SER A 655 16.66 7.78 -22.06
C SER A 655 16.86 7.26 -20.65
N GLN A 656 17.52 6.11 -20.50
CA GLN A 656 18.07 5.68 -19.21
C GLN A 656 19.51 6.16 -19.08
N ASP A 657 19.78 6.90 -17.99
CA ASP A 657 21.12 7.32 -17.57
C ASP A 657 21.41 6.73 -16.17
N GLY A 658 22.57 7.06 -15.59
CA GLY A 658 22.97 6.56 -14.26
C GLY A 658 22.09 7.04 -13.09
N ASP A 659 21.18 8.00 -13.34
CA ASP A 659 20.25 8.57 -12.36
C ASP A 659 18.79 8.10 -12.59
N GLY A 660 18.56 7.10 -13.45
CA GLY A 660 17.23 6.56 -13.80
C GLY A 660 16.77 6.88 -15.22
N ALA A 661 15.49 6.66 -15.53
CA ALA A 661 14.87 6.98 -16.80
C ALA A 661 14.30 8.41 -16.82
N SER A 662 14.54 9.17 -17.89
CA SER A 662 14.08 10.56 -17.99
C SER A 662 13.73 10.98 -19.41
N LEU A 663 12.83 11.96 -19.53
CA LEU A 663 12.48 12.62 -20.79
C LEU A 663 13.66 13.41 -21.38
N VAL A 664 14.04 13.06 -22.61
CA VAL A 664 15.09 13.74 -23.37
C VAL A 664 14.64 15.16 -23.71
N GLY A 665 15.24 16.15 -23.02
CA GLY A 665 14.94 17.57 -23.21
C GLY A 665 13.94 18.15 -22.20
N GLY A 666 13.45 17.36 -21.24
CA GLY A 666 12.51 17.78 -20.22
C GLY A 666 11.05 17.72 -20.68
N THR A 667 10.20 18.56 -20.09
CA THR A 667 8.74 18.54 -20.29
C THR A 667 8.34 18.74 -21.76
N VAL A 668 7.44 17.89 -22.25
CA VAL A 668 7.01 17.92 -23.66
C VAL A 668 5.94 19.00 -23.85
N LEU A 669 6.30 20.10 -24.51
CA LEU A 669 5.36 21.18 -24.84
C LEU A 669 4.78 20.97 -26.25
N ILE A 670 3.48 20.69 -26.36
CA ILE A 670 2.81 20.39 -27.63
C ILE A 670 1.99 21.62 -28.08
N PRO A 671 2.48 22.41 -29.04
CA PRO A 671 1.71 23.53 -29.62
C PRO A 671 0.61 23.00 -30.55
N ALA A 672 -0.62 23.45 -30.31
CA ALA A 672 -1.71 23.33 -31.27
C ALA A 672 -2.10 24.71 -31.82
N GLN A 673 -2.39 24.77 -33.12
CA GLN A 673 -2.79 25.98 -33.83
C GLN A 673 -4.29 25.92 -34.17
N ILE A 674 -4.93 27.06 -34.42
CA ILE A 674 -6.30 27.09 -34.94
C ILE A 674 -6.24 27.10 -36.48
N GLY A 675 -6.66 26.00 -37.09
CA GLY A 675 -6.95 25.93 -38.51
C GLY A 675 -8.40 26.27 -38.84
N ASP A 676 -8.70 26.41 -40.13
CA ASP A 676 -10.09 26.61 -40.59
C ASP A 676 -10.97 25.39 -40.26
N SER A 677 -12.17 25.68 -39.77
CA SER A 677 -13.21 24.68 -39.58
C SER A 677 -13.61 24.05 -40.93
N PRO A 678 -13.76 22.71 -41.02
CA PRO A 678 -14.20 22.04 -42.23
C PRO A 678 -15.63 22.42 -42.62
N ARG A 679 -16.36 23.10 -41.72
CA ARG A 679 -17.71 23.63 -41.93
C ARG A 679 -17.73 25.17 -42.01
N HIS A 680 -16.60 25.79 -42.36
CA HIS A 680 -16.49 27.22 -42.66
C HIS A 680 -16.42 27.49 -44.17
N ASN A 681 -16.77 28.71 -44.60
CA ASN A 681 -16.58 29.19 -45.97
C ASN A 681 -15.47 30.26 -45.99
N PRO A 682 -14.21 29.91 -46.31
CA PRO A 682 -13.08 30.83 -46.21
C PRO A 682 -13.10 31.96 -47.23
N LEU A 683 -13.94 31.89 -48.28
CA LEU A 683 -14.09 32.96 -49.26
C LEU A 683 -15.15 33.99 -48.84
N THR A 684 -16.27 33.49 -48.30
CA THR A 684 -17.43 34.30 -47.90
C THR A 684 -18.16 33.61 -46.75
N PRO A 685 -17.78 33.85 -45.48
CA PRO A 685 -18.30 33.11 -44.31
C PRO A 685 -19.83 33.04 -44.19
N THR A 686 -20.54 34.04 -44.71
CA THR A 686 -22.00 34.15 -44.62
C THR A 686 -22.76 33.55 -45.81
N ASP A 687 -22.06 33.06 -46.84
CA ASP A 687 -22.62 32.20 -47.91
C ASP A 687 -22.46 30.73 -47.47
N VAL A 688 -23.33 30.34 -46.54
CA VAL A 688 -23.34 29.05 -45.84
C VAL A 688 -23.54 27.88 -46.81
N ASN A 689 -24.29 28.08 -47.89
CA ASN A 689 -24.53 27.05 -48.89
C ASN A 689 -23.61 27.15 -50.13
N GLN A 690 -22.66 28.09 -50.12
CA GLN A 690 -21.61 28.26 -51.14
C GLN A 690 -22.15 28.50 -52.57
N ASN A 691 -23.28 29.20 -52.71
CA ASN A 691 -23.89 29.48 -54.03
C ASN A 691 -23.35 30.75 -54.72
N GLY A 692 -22.51 31.53 -54.04
CA GLY A 692 -21.99 32.82 -54.50
C GLY A 692 -22.92 34.02 -54.24
N SER A 693 -23.94 33.88 -53.38
CA SER A 693 -24.86 34.96 -53.01
C SER A 693 -25.38 34.78 -51.58
N ILE A 694 -25.15 35.79 -50.75
CA ILE A 694 -25.61 35.82 -49.35
C ILE A 694 -27.11 36.12 -49.35
N THR A 695 -27.92 35.19 -48.86
CA THR A 695 -29.39 35.27 -48.87
C THR A 695 -30.00 34.85 -47.53
N VAL A 696 -31.32 35.06 -47.36
CA VAL A 696 -32.08 34.49 -46.23
C VAL A 696 -32.00 32.95 -46.21
N GLY A 697 -31.73 32.31 -47.35
CA GLY A 697 -31.51 30.86 -47.44
C GLY A 697 -30.33 30.39 -46.59
N ASP A 698 -29.26 31.16 -46.53
CA ASP A 698 -28.04 30.85 -45.77
C ASP A 698 -28.31 30.80 -44.27
N ALA A 699 -29.02 31.80 -43.73
CA ALA A 699 -29.46 31.81 -42.34
C ALA A 699 -30.41 30.64 -42.03
N ILE A 700 -31.29 30.27 -42.96
CA ILE A 700 -32.20 29.13 -42.81
C ILE A 700 -31.45 27.80 -42.77
N VAL A 701 -30.33 27.64 -43.49
CA VAL A 701 -29.51 26.42 -43.42
C VAL A 701 -28.93 26.23 -42.02
N VAL A 702 -28.37 27.27 -41.41
CA VAL A 702 -27.85 27.21 -40.02
C VAL A 702 -28.98 26.94 -39.02
N ILE A 703 -30.11 27.66 -39.13
CA ILE A 703 -31.27 27.50 -38.24
C ILE A 703 -31.85 26.08 -38.33
N ASN A 704 -31.93 25.49 -39.51
CA ASN A 704 -32.43 24.13 -39.69
C ASN A 704 -31.49 23.07 -39.09
N ASP A 705 -30.17 23.27 -39.17
CA ASP A 705 -29.20 22.38 -38.52
C ASP A 705 -29.30 22.49 -36.98
N LEU A 706 -29.30 23.71 -36.44
CA LEU A 706 -29.52 23.98 -35.00
C LEU A 706 -30.84 23.39 -34.48
N ALA A 707 -31.93 23.51 -35.24
CA ALA A 707 -33.24 22.98 -34.87
C ALA A 707 -33.30 21.45 -34.88
N LYS A 708 -32.42 20.79 -35.67
CA LYS A 708 -32.34 19.33 -35.78
C LYS A 708 -31.38 18.72 -34.76
N ASN A 709 -30.22 19.33 -34.60
CA ASN A 709 -29.05 18.73 -33.93
C ASN A 709 -28.66 19.48 -32.64
N GLY A 710 -29.26 20.65 -32.36
CA GLY A 710 -28.87 21.52 -31.25
C GLY A 710 -27.54 22.24 -31.48
N SER A 711 -27.17 23.07 -30.50
CA SER A 711 -25.83 23.68 -30.44
C SER A 711 -24.80 22.68 -29.94
N ARG A 712 -23.65 22.62 -30.61
CA ARG A 712 -22.61 21.60 -30.39
C ARG A 712 -21.27 22.04 -30.96
N THR A 713 -20.18 21.47 -30.46
CA THR A 713 -18.88 21.46 -31.15
C THR A 713 -18.92 20.45 -32.30
N LEU A 714 -18.16 20.69 -33.36
CA LEU A 714 -17.99 19.77 -34.48
C LEU A 714 -17.20 18.53 -34.06
N THR A 715 -17.70 17.36 -34.46
CA THR A 715 -17.12 16.03 -34.20
C THR A 715 -16.62 15.39 -35.49
N ALA A 716 -15.81 14.33 -35.37
CA ALA A 716 -15.15 13.63 -36.49
C ALA A 716 -16.12 13.11 -37.60
N ASP A 717 -17.38 12.86 -37.25
CA ASP A 717 -18.44 12.42 -38.15
C ASP A 717 -19.14 13.55 -38.91
N GLN A 718 -18.81 14.82 -38.62
CA GLN A 718 -19.56 16.01 -39.09
C GLN A 718 -18.75 16.92 -40.02
N LEU A 719 -17.63 16.42 -40.55
CA LEU A 719 -16.71 17.17 -41.42
C LEU A 719 -17.33 17.60 -42.75
N GLU A 720 -18.33 16.87 -43.27
CA GLU A 720 -18.99 17.18 -44.55
C GLU A 720 -20.33 17.92 -44.39
N GLY A 721 -20.58 18.91 -45.25
CA GLY A 721 -21.90 19.54 -45.41
C GLY A 721 -21.80 21.05 -45.70
N PRO A 722 -22.92 21.79 -45.61
CA PRO A 722 -22.91 23.24 -45.76
C PRO A 722 -22.03 23.91 -44.69
N ALA A 723 -21.49 25.08 -45.03
CA ALA A 723 -20.57 25.86 -44.20
C ALA A 723 -21.32 26.63 -43.10
N ILE A 724 -21.86 25.90 -42.13
CA ILE A 724 -22.73 26.40 -41.05
C ILE A 724 -21.98 27.00 -39.85
N ASP A 725 -20.66 26.83 -39.78
CA ASP A 725 -19.78 27.48 -38.82
C ASP A 725 -19.30 28.79 -39.46
N VAL A 726 -19.99 29.88 -39.12
CA VAL A 726 -19.88 31.17 -39.81
C VAL A 726 -18.81 32.04 -39.14
N ASN A 727 -18.59 31.86 -37.84
CA ASN A 727 -17.55 32.59 -37.11
C ASN A 727 -16.20 31.84 -37.05
N ASN A 728 -16.12 30.62 -37.57
CA ASN A 728 -14.91 29.76 -37.63
C ASN A 728 -14.44 29.31 -36.23
N ASP A 729 -15.35 29.13 -35.27
CA ASP A 729 -15.01 28.73 -33.89
C ASP A 729 -15.10 27.22 -33.61
N GLY A 730 -15.43 26.42 -34.63
CA GLY A 730 -15.56 24.97 -34.55
C GLY A 730 -16.87 24.50 -33.89
N LYS A 731 -17.76 25.44 -33.54
CA LYS A 731 -19.06 25.16 -32.93
C LYS A 731 -20.17 25.68 -33.83
N ILE A 732 -21.33 25.07 -33.69
CA ILE A 732 -22.54 25.49 -34.39
C ILE A 732 -23.48 26.04 -33.33
N THR A 733 -23.69 27.35 -33.35
CA THR A 733 -24.43 28.08 -32.32
C THR A 733 -25.45 29.04 -32.94
N PRO A 734 -26.38 29.62 -32.17
CA PRO A 734 -27.27 30.66 -32.69
C PRO A 734 -26.51 31.91 -33.18
N PHE A 735 -25.26 32.10 -32.77
CA PHE A 735 -24.41 33.22 -33.20
C PHE A 735 -24.07 33.14 -34.70
N ASP A 736 -23.95 31.93 -35.26
CA ASP A 736 -23.68 31.71 -36.67
C ASP A 736 -24.85 32.18 -37.54
N ALA A 737 -26.07 31.77 -37.18
CA ALA A 737 -27.29 32.23 -37.83
C ALA A 737 -27.47 33.76 -37.71
N ILE A 738 -27.17 34.33 -36.53
CA ILE A 738 -27.21 35.77 -36.28
C ILE A 738 -26.16 36.52 -37.12
N SER A 739 -24.98 35.92 -37.35
CA SER A 739 -23.91 36.52 -38.17
C SER A 739 -24.33 36.67 -39.63
N VAL A 740 -25.00 35.66 -40.21
CA VAL A 740 -25.61 35.75 -41.55
C VAL A 740 -26.71 36.81 -41.59
N ILE A 741 -27.62 36.83 -40.60
CA ILE A 741 -28.72 37.80 -40.52
C ILE A 741 -28.18 39.24 -40.44
N ASN A 742 -27.15 39.47 -39.63
CA ASN A 742 -26.52 40.79 -39.50
C ASN A 742 -25.89 41.24 -40.83
N GLN A 743 -25.29 40.34 -41.60
CA GLN A 743 -24.71 40.66 -42.91
C GLN A 743 -25.80 40.98 -43.96
N LEU A 744 -26.93 40.26 -43.94
CA LEU A 744 -28.09 40.58 -44.79
C LEU A 744 -28.66 41.97 -44.48
N VAL A 745 -28.79 42.33 -43.19
CA VAL A 745 -29.24 43.66 -42.77
C VAL A 745 -28.27 44.76 -43.24
N ARG A 746 -26.95 44.50 -43.21
CA ARG A 746 -25.93 45.42 -43.76
C ARG A 746 -26.08 45.60 -45.27
N GLN A 747 -26.25 44.52 -46.03
CA GLN A 747 -26.47 44.60 -47.48
C GLN A 747 -27.75 45.36 -47.86
N MET A 748 -28.81 45.26 -47.05
CA MET A 748 -30.04 46.06 -47.23
C MET A 748 -29.87 47.55 -46.87
N SER A 749 -28.74 47.95 -46.28
CA SER A 749 -28.49 49.30 -45.75
C SER A 749 -27.53 50.14 -46.60
N GLU A 750 -26.85 49.57 -47.60
CA GLU A 750 -26.00 50.33 -48.53
C GLU A 750 -26.78 50.72 -49.81
N PRO A 751 -26.83 52.01 -50.20
CA PRO A 751 -27.49 52.44 -51.44
C PRO A 751 -26.59 52.29 -52.67
N GLU A 752 -27.15 51.71 -53.75
CA GLU A 752 -26.45 51.57 -55.03
C GLU A 752 -26.00 52.91 -55.65
N ASN A 753 -24.87 52.85 -56.36
CA ASN A 753 -24.09 53.97 -56.87
C ASN A 753 -24.78 54.73 -58.02
N VAL A 754 -24.85 56.07 -57.92
CA VAL A 754 -25.29 56.98 -59.00
C VAL A 754 -24.10 57.88 -59.39
N PRO A 755 -23.69 57.98 -60.68
CA PRO A 755 -22.38 58.50 -61.04
C PRO A 755 -22.24 60.01 -60.82
N ALA A 756 -21.23 60.40 -60.03
CA ALA A 756 -20.93 61.80 -59.72
C ALA A 756 -20.20 62.50 -60.88
N ALA A 757 -20.89 63.40 -61.57
CA ALA A 757 -20.29 64.41 -62.44
C ALA A 757 -20.44 65.81 -61.81
N ALA A 758 -19.34 66.27 -61.19
CA ALA A 758 -18.99 67.65 -60.83
C ALA A 758 -20.11 68.69 -60.59
N MET A 759 -20.17 69.23 -59.36
CA MET A 759 -20.18 70.69 -59.22
C MET A 759 -19.52 71.18 -57.92
N THR A 760 -18.68 72.20 -58.08
CA THR A 760 -17.88 72.87 -57.05
C THR A 760 -18.69 73.97 -56.35
N LEU A 761 -18.51 74.18 -55.02
CA LEU A 761 -18.07 75.46 -54.42
C LEU A 761 -18.36 75.60 -52.91
N ASN A 762 -17.29 75.99 -52.21
CA ASN A 762 -17.19 76.94 -51.10
C ASN A 762 -18.19 76.95 -49.92
N ALA A 763 -17.56 76.86 -48.74
CA ALA A 763 -17.98 77.49 -47.51
C ALA A 763 -18.43 78.96 -47.68
N ASP A 764 -19.46 79.39 -46.93
CA ASP A 764 -19.17 80.08 -45.67
C ASP A 764 -20.42 80.34 -44.79
N ASN A 765 -20.19 80.27 -43.47
CA ASN A 765 -20.84 81.01 -42.38
C ASN A 765 -22.28 80.72 -41.85
N VAL A 766 -22.26 80.28 -40.58
CA VAL A 766 -22.93 80.89 -39.39
C VAL A 766 -24.35 80.44 -38.99
N ALA A 767 -24.38 79.73 -37.84
CA ALA A 767 -25.23 79.84 -36.63
C ALA A 767 -26.79 79.92 -36.75
N GLU A 768 -27.60 79.48 -35.78
CA GLU A 768 -27.38 79.09 -34.37
C GLU A 768 -28.56 78.24 -33.84
N SER A 769 -28.38 77.52 -32.72
CA SER A 769 -29.42 76.87 -31.87
C SER A 769 -30.25 75.70 -32.47
N GLU A 770 -30.65 74.63 -31.75
CA GLU A 770 -30.35 74.18 -30.38
C GLU A 770 -30.51 72.64 -30.25
N GLN A 771 -29.86 72.05 -29.24
CA GLN A 771 -29.83 70.66 -28.69
C GLN A 771 -30.87 69.60 -29.18
N VAL A 772 -30.56 68.29 -29.25
CA VAL A 772 -30.04 67.41 -28.17
C VAL A 772 -29.07 66.32 -28.69
N VAL A 773 -28.18 65.85 -27.81
CA VAL A 773 -26.96 65.07 -28.09
C VAL A 773 -27.09 63.57 -27.84
N LEU A 774 -26.61 62.74 -28.78
CA LEU A 774 -25.91 61.47 -28.53
C LEU A 774 -24.86 61.28 -29.66
N GLY A 775 -23.62 60.92 -29.31
CA GLY A 775 -22.50 60.88 -30.25
C GLY A 775 -21.54 59.71 -30.03
N THR A 776 -20.95 59.23 -31.12
CA THR A 776 -20.10 58.02 -31.22
C THR A 776 -18.62 58.36 -31.55
N SER A 777 -17.75 57.39 -31.28
CA SER A 777 -16.50 57.06 -32.01
C SER A 777 -15.35 58.08 -32.24
N ALA A 778 -14.25 57.83 -31.52
CA ALA A 778 -12.92 57.42 -32.04
C ALA A 778 -11.94 58.37 -32.81
N ILE A 779 -10.64 57.98 -32.71
CA ILE A 779 -9.45 58.30 -33.55
C ILE A 779 -8.62 59.60 -33.25
N THR A 780 -7.44 59.39 -32.62
CA THR A 780 -6.03 59.78 -32.98
C THR A 780 -5.77 61.14 -33.70
N THR A 781 -4.70 61.94 -33.47
CA THR A 781 -3.27 61.63 -33.15
C THR A 781 -2.46 62.88 -32.70
N ALA A 782 -1.40 62.67 -31.89
CA ALA A 782 -0.11 63.38 -31.80
C ALA A 782 0.03 64.93 -31.60
N ALA A 783 0.74 65.31 -30.53
CA ALA A 783 1.69 66.44 -30.51
C ALA A 783 2.78 66.27 -29.42
N THR A 784 4.00 66.72 -29.70
CA THR A 784 5.25 66.44 -28.97
C THR A 784 5.68 67.54 -28.00
N SER A 785 6.21 67.21 -26.80
CA SER A 785 7.36 67.89 -26.14
C SER A 785 7.73 67.25 -24.80
N THR A 786 8.76 66.39 -24.74
CA THR A 786 10.11 66.64 -24.16
C THR A 786 10.26 67.02 -22.67
N LYS A 787 10.93 66.09 -21.96
CA LYS A 787 12.20 66.24 -21.19
C LYS A 787 12.19 66.25 -19.64
N ALA A 788 13.18 65.50 -19.13
CA ALA A 788 13.88 65.61 -17.84
C ALA A 788 13.14 65.03 -16.59
N THR A 789 13.78 64.31 -15.67
CA THR A 789 15.17 63.80 -15.57
C THR A 789 15.24 62.63 -14.57
N ALA A 790 16.24 61.75 -14.69
CA ALA A 790 16.55 60.73 -13.68
C ALA A 790 17.35 61.32 -12.49
N ALA A 791 17.18 60.77 -11.27
CA ALA A 791 18.18 60.79 -10.19
C ALA A 791 17.78 59.94 -8.95
N THR A 792 18.43 58.77 -8.80
CA THR A 792 19.11 58.26 -7.58
C THR A 792 18.55 58.39 -6.14
N ALA A 793 18.78 57.28 -5.40
CA ALA A 793 19.24 57.18 -4.00
C ALA A 793 18.22 56.89 -2.85
N ALA A 794 18.44 55.75 -2.19
CA ALA A 794 18.16 55.49 -0.77
C ALA A 794 19.32 56.04 0.10
N PRO A 795 19.41 55.85 1.45
CA PRO A 795 18.48 55.23 2.41
C PRO A 795 18.27 56.10 3.69
N LEU A 796 17.98 55.46 4.84
CA LEU A 796 18.12 55.92 6.24
C LEU A 796 17.02 56.83 6.86
N GLN A 797 16.18 56.27 7.76
CA GLN A 797 16.35 56.40 9.22
C GLN A 797 15.27 55.67 10.06
N THR A 798 15.71 54.78 10.94
CA THR A 798 15.07 54.44 12.23
C THR A 798 15.26 55.61 13.22
N PRO A 799 14.71 55.65 14.47
CA PRO A 799 14.08 54.55 15.24
C PRO A 799 12.80 54.91 16.04
N LEU A 800 12.18 53.90 16.68
CA LEU A 800 11.92 53.92 18.13
C LEU A 800 11.44 52.56 18.66
N THR A 801 12.32 51.91 19.43
CA THR A 801 12.01 50.76 20.29
C THR A 801 11.29 51.23 21.57
N ILE A 802 10.46 50.38 22.20
CA ILE A 802 10.60 49.97 23.62
C ILE A 802 9.45 49.02 24.06
N ASN A 803 9.87 47.80 24.42
CA ASN A 803 9.45 46.89 25.51
C ASN A 803 7.94 46.63 25.80
N GLY A 804 7.53 45.40 26.14
CA GLY A 804 8.28 44.14 26.24
C GLY A 804 7.62 43.12 27.20
N ALA A 805 8.18 41.90 27.24
CA ALA A 805 7.88 40.75 28.13
C ALA A 805 6.41 40.21 28.12
N ALA A 806 6.09 38.95 27.81
CA ALA A 806 6.66 37.63 28.17
C ALA A 806 6.16 37.07 29.51
N GLU A 807 5.99 35.74 29.54
CA GLU A 807 5.56 34.87 30.67
C GLU A 807 4.08 35.02 31.10
N GLY A 808 3.35 33.97 31.47
CA GLY A 808 3.69 32.53 31.49
C GLY A 808 2.59 31.67 32.13
N GLU A 809 2.76 30.35 32.01
CA GLU A 809 2.20 29.25 32.83
C GLU A 809 0.69 29.02 33.09
N ASP A 810 0.34 27.73 32.90
CA ASP A 810 -0.48 26.84 33.74
C ASP A 810 -1.92 27.20 34.16
N LEU A 811 -2.83 26.24 33.92
CA LEU A 811 -3.86 25.85 34.89
C LEU A 811 -4.56 24.52 34.50
N ARG A 812 -3.83 23.39 34.58
CA ARG A 812 -4.48 22.06 34.64
C ARG A 812 -4.97 21.78 36.08
N ARG A 813 -6.22 22.11 36.46
CA ARG A 813 -6.96 21.35 37.50
C ARG A 813 -8.47 21.67 37.72
N ARG A 814 -9.22 20.56 37.87
CA ARG A 814 -10.50 20.36 38.62
C ARG A 814 -11.81 20.87 38.01
N LEU A 815 -12.71 19.91 37.75
CA LEU A 815 -13.88 19.68 38.62
C LEU A 815 -14.54 18.31 38.39
N ASN A 816 -14.56 17.47 39.43
CA ASN A 816 -15.55 16.39 39.56
C ASN A 816 -16.93 16.99 39.82
N THR A 817 -17.99 16.36 39.31
CA THR A 817 -19.15 15.84 40.09
C THR A 817 -20.13 15.15 39.14
N GLY A 818 -20.60 13.95 39.49
CA GLY A 818 -21.62 13.22 38.71
C GLY A 818 -23.04 13.35 39.27
N GLU A 819 -23.85 12.35 38.92
CA GLU A 819 -25.26 12.10 39.26
C GLU A 819 -26.35 12.81 38.44
N PRO A 820 -27.55 12.17 38.29
CA PRO A 820 -28.23 12.10 36.99
C PRO A 820 -29.68 12.61 37.02
N ASP A 821 -30.38 12.51 35.88
CA ASP A 821 -31.85 12.66 35.82
C ASP A 821 -32.51 11.48 35.07
N GLU A 822 -33.54 10.91 35.68
CA GLU A 822 -34.35 9.78 35.19
C GLU A 822 -35.56 10.22 34.32
N LEU A 823 -36.48 9.26 34.09
CA LEU A 823 -37.94 9.41 33.84
C LEU A 823 -38.31 9.63 32.36
N THR A 824 -38.91 8.66 31.63
CA THR A 824 -40.09 7.82 31.96
C THR A 824 -40.32 6.78 30.83
N ASN A 825 -41.16 5.72 30.85
CA ASN A 825 -42.14 5.15 31.80
C ASN A 825 -42.50 3.68 31.39
N ARG A 826 -42.77 2.81 32.39
CA ARG A 826 -43.80 1.72 32.41
C ARG A 826 -43.66 0.42 31.58
N THR A 827 -43.13 -0.60 32.25
CA THR A 827 -43.79 -1.88 32.69
C THR A 827 -45.26 -2.16 32.26
N PRO A 828 -45.71 -3.45 32.13
CA PRO A 828 -45.44 -4.53 33.09
C PRO A 828 -45.27 -6.01 32.63
N SER A 829 -44.77 -6.79 33.60
CA SER A 829 -44.80 -8.26 33.81
C SER A 829 -46.02 -9.02 33.22
N ASP A 830 -45.90 -10.28 32.78
CA ASP A 830 -45.69 -11.47 33.64
C ASP A 830 -45.43 -12.77 32.82
N GLY A 831 -44.92 -13.84 33.45
CA GLY A 831 -45.40 -15.19 33.10
C GLY A 831 -44.51 -16.21 32.32
N SER A 832 -43.34 -16.54 32.86
CA SER A 832 -42.98 -17.94 33.26
C SER A 832 -43.03 -19.16 32.28
N ILE A 833 -41.94 -19.96 32.30
CA ILE A 833 -41.87 -21.46 32.29
C ILE A 833 -41.37 -22.25 31.03
N SER A 834 -40.21 -22.90 31.27
CA SER A 834 -39.66 -24.21 30.82
C SER A 834 -39.18 -24.51 29.39
N PHE A 835 -37.88 -24.89 29.37
CA PHE A 835 -37.17 -25.78 28.45
C PHE A 835 -37.85 -27.14 28.15
N PRO A 836 -37.46 -27.76 27.03
CA PRO A 836 -37.16 -29.19 26.98
C PRO A 836 -35.68 -29.47 26.65
N LYS A 837 -35.08 -30.40 27.39
CA LYS A 837 -33.75 -30.98 27.13
C LYS A 837 -33.76 -31.82 25.84
N PHE A 838 -32.63 -31.89 25.14
CA PHE A 838 -32.29 -33.06 24.32
C PHE A 838 -30.86 -33.53 24.59
N SER A 839 -30.69 -34.84 24.73
CA SER A 839 -29.41 -35.53 24.92
C SER A 839 -28.99 -36.22 23.61
N PRO A 840 -27.70 -36.50 23.39
CA PRO A 840 -27.20 -37.08 22.15
C PRO A 840 -27.34 -38.60 22.09
N LYS A 841 -27.40 -39.13 20.86
CA LYS A 841 -26.85 -40.41 20.34
C LYS A 841 -27.76 -41.06 19.30
N SER A 842 -27.16 -41.44 18.16
CA SER A 842 -27.21 -42.82 17.66
C SER A 842 -26.21 -43.03 16.52
N GLU A 843 -25.33 -44.01 16.67
CA GLU A 843 -24.55 -44.60 15.58
C GLU A 843 -25.48 -45.29 14.57
N SER A 844 -25.04 -45.43 13.31
CA SER A 844 -25.53 -46.51 12.44
C SER A 844 -24.44 -47.02 11.51
N SER A 845 -24.10 -48.29 11.70
CA SER A 845 -23.30 -49.12 10.81
C SER A 845 -23.93 -49.32 9.42
N ASP A 846 -23.11 -49.57 8.39
CA ASP A 846 -23.36 -50.72 7.52
C ASP A 846 -22.07 -51.31 6.90
N GLN A 847 -22.18 -52.52 6.34
CA GLN A 847 -21.09 -53.47 6.07
C GLN A 847 -20.74 -53.60 4.57
N SER A 848 -19.51 -54.04 4.27
CA SER A 848 -19.22 -55.40 3.71
C SER A 848 -18.14 -55.49 2.61
N ARG A 849 -17.55 -56.70 2.52
CA ARG A 849 -16.68 -57.27 1.44
C ARG A 849 -15.20 -56.82 1.50
N HIS A 850 -14.19 -57.63 1.88
CA HIS A 850 -13.75 -58.96 1.40
C HIS A 850 -13.53 -59.04 -0.13
N ASP A 851 -12.26 -58.98 -0.57
CA ASP A 851 -11.54 -60.18 -1.07
C ASP A 851 -10.04 -59.96 -1.42
N ARG A 852 -9.22 -60.97 -1.08
CA ARG A 852 -7.99 -61.47 -1.77
C ARG A 852 -6.64 -60.70 -1.81
N TYR A 853 -5.69 -61.27 -1.07
CA TYR A 853 -4.26 -61.44 -1.40
C TYR A 853 -4.02 -62.28 -2.69
N PRO A 854 -2.83 -62.23 -3.34
CA PRO A 854 -1.77 -63.23 -3.03
C PRO A 854 -0.30 -62.75 -3.08
N ASP A 855 0.43 -63.06 -2.00
CA ASP A 855 1.81 -63.57 -1.82
C ASP A 855 2.96 -63.43 -2.87
N ASN A 856 4.16 -63.15 -2.28
CA ASN A 856 5.50 -63.74 -2.51
C ASN A 856 6.40 -63.28 -3.70
N PRO A 857 7.73 -63.62 -3.71
CA PRO A 857 8.73 -63.82 -2.61
C PRO A 857 10.15 -63.21 -2.87
N ASN A 858 11.09 -63.42 -1.91
CA ASN A 858 12.58 -63.32 -2.02
C ASN A 858 13.18 -61.88 -2.07
N LYS A 859 14.42 -61.55 -1.64
CA LYS A 859 15.56 -62.15 -0.86
C LYS A 859 16.55 -60.97 -0.56
N ASP A 860 17.60 -61.01 0.27
CA ASP A 860 18.23 -62.02 1.15
C ASP A 860 18.89 -61.37 2.41
N GLN A 861 19.25 -62.25 3.35
CA GLN A 861 20.34 -62.23 4.35
C GLN A 861 21.71 -61.69 3.84
N SER A 862 22.73 -61.30 4.62
CA SER A 862 22.99 -61.07 6.07
C SER A 862 24.39 -60.42 6.22
N SER A 863 24.69 -59.58 7.23
CA SER A 863 25.52 -59.89 8.44
C SER A 863 25.93 -58.54 9.11
N ALA A 864 25.73 -58.34 10.42
CA ALA A 864 26.74 -58.34 11.52
C ALA A 864 27.84 -57.23 11.40
N GLU A 865 28.26 -56.49 12.43
CA GLU A 865 27.96 -56.47 13.87
C GLU A 865 28.55 -55.18 14.49
N LEU A 866 27.94 -54.61 15.55
CA LEU A 866 28.53 -53.89 16.71
C LEU A 866 27.67 -52.71 17.22
N TRP A 867 27.26 -52.84 18.47
CA TRP A 867 26.70 -51.81 19.37
C TRP A 867 27.70 -51.63 20.53
N PRO A 868 27.79 -50.45 21.19
CA PRO A 868 26.81 -50.08 22.22
C PRO A 868 26.46 -48.58 22.25
N GLY A 869 25.41 -48.11 22.92
CA GLY A 869 24.32 -48.82 23.62
C GLY A 869 23.33 -47.84 24.27
N SER A 870 22.04 -48.19 24.30
CA SER A 870 20.98 -47.33 24.88
C SER A 870 20.94 -47.33 26.42
N PRO A 871 20.59 -46.20 27.03
CA PRO A 871 19.42 -46.05 27.89
C PRO A 871 18.22 -45.65 27.01
N GLY A 872 16.98 -46.09 27.17
CA GLY A 872 16.28 -46.81 28.22
C GLY A 872 14.81 -46.45 27.99
N LYS A 873 14.02 -47.33 27.38
CA LYS A 873 12.64 -47.01 26.99
C LYS A 873 11.74 -46.85 28.23
N GLY A 874 11.55 -45.61 28.68
CA GLY A 874 10.39 -45.21 29.47
C GLY A 874 9.15 -45.13 28.58
N HIS A 875 7.99 -45.53 29.10
CA HIS A 875 6.73 -45.38 28.38
C HIS A 875 6.33 -43.89 28.34
N ARG A 876 6.50 -43.22 27.19
CA ARG A 876 5.74 -41.99 26.91
C ARG A 876 4.29 -42.37 26.68
N ALA A 877 3.40 -41.96 27.58
CA ALA A 877 2.05 -41.62 27.18
C ALA A 877 2.18 -40.36 26.33
N LEU A 878 1.82 -40.45 25.05
CA LEU A 878 1.58 -39.26 24.23
C LEU A 878 0.16 -38.82 24.58
N GLU A 879 0.05 -37.76 25.37
CA GLU A 879 -1.24 -37.14 25.66
C GLU A 879 -1.55 -36.10 24.58
N ASN A 880 -2.81 -36.07 24.16
CA ASN A 880 -3.22 -35.43 22.92
C ASN A 880 -3.38 -33.91 23.09
N THR A 881 -2.29 -33.16 23.02
CA THR A 881 -2.36 -31.81 22.44
C THR A 881 -2.47 -31.94 20.91
N PRO A 882 -3.22 -31.06 20.21
CA PRO A 882 -3.27 -31.06 18.75
C PRO A 882 -1.91 -30.72 18.12
N TRP A 883 -0.99 -30.15 18.91
CA TRP A 883 0.29 -29.59 18.51
C TRP A 883 1.48 -30.57 18.45
N ASN A 884 1.27 -31.88 18.60
CA ASN A 884 2.34 -32.88 18.64
C ASN A 884 3.02 -33.10 17.25
N HIS A 885 3.82 -32.14 16.80
CA HIS A 885 4.75 -32.28 15.66
C HIS A 885 6.05 -31.49 15.91
N PRO A 886 7.22 -31.93 15.38
CA PRO A 886 8.52 -31.42 15.84
C PRO A 886 8.94 -30.02 15.33
N LYS A 887 8.11 -29.27 14.59
CA LYS A 887 8.60 -28.10 13.82
C LYS A 887 9.20 -26.95 14.66
N LEU A 888 8.72 -26.75 15.90
CA LEU A 888 9.34 -25.81 16.85
C LEU A 888 10.80 -26.16 17.19
N VAL A 889 11.13 -27.45 17.13
CA VAL A 889 12.48 -27.95 17.35
C VAL A 889 13.34 -27.55 16.15
N ASP A 890 12.87 -27.67 14.91
CA ASP A 890 13.69 -27.36 13.73
C ASP A 890 14.11 -25.87 13.60
N GLN A 891 13.42 -24.93 14.25
CA GLN A 891 13.85 -23.51 14.35
C GLN A 891 14.96 -23.27 15.39
N LEU A 892 15.12 -24.15 16.38
CA LEU A 892 16.18 -24.10 17.41
C LEU A 892 17.30 -25.13 17.16
N PHE A 893 17.03 -26.23 16.44
CA PHE A 893 17.89 -27.42 16.35
C PHE A 893 18.44 -27.71 14.94
N ASN A 894 18.15 -26.88 13.93
CA ASN A 894 18.99 -26.86 12.71
C ASN A 894 20.36 -26.19 12.97
N GLU A 895 20.59 -25.68 14.18
CA GLU A 895 21.75 -24.86 14.56
C GLU A 895 22.55 -25.46 15.74
N GLU A 896 22.40 -26.76 16.05
CA GLU A 896 23.35 -27.52 16.90
C GLU A 896 23.96 -28.72 16.12
N ALA A 897 25.26 -28.65 15.82
CA ALA A 897 26.05 -29.73 15.19
C ALA A 897 27.50 -29.79 15.70
#